data_AF-A0A8S9MH38-F1
#
_entry.id   AF-A0A8S9MH38-F1
#
_cell.length_a   1.000
_cell.length_b   1.000
_cell.length_c   1.000
_cell.angle_alpha   90.00
_cell.angle_beta   90.00
_cell.angle_gamma   90.00
#
_symmetry.space_group_name_H-M   'P 1'
#
loop_
_entity.id
_entity.type
_entity.pdbx_description
1 polymer ?
#
loop_
_entity_poly.entity_id
_entity_poly.type
_entity_poly.pdbx_seq_one_letter_code
_entity_poly.pdbx_strand_id
1 'polypeptide(L)'
;MVRFETEVVCVEPEGQKWEIRSKSSDGIFKDEIFDSVVVCNGHYTEPRVAHVPGIDSWPGKQIHSHNYRVPDPFKDQVVVVIGNFASGSDISRDITGVAKEVHIASRSNPSETYEKLPGSNNLWLHSMIESARKDGSIIFKNGKVVQADTIVHCTGYKYHFPFLNTNSYITVEDNCVGPLYKHVFPPALAPTLSFIGLPWMTLQFFMFELQSKWVAAVLSGRVTLPSEDKMMEDVTAFYANRDANKLPKRYTHKLGECQVDYLNWIAEQVGAPPVENWREMGDCFSVSLPCDQVVNQFSQWLCLRGCYIHNLPENIVALQHAMAMLTAKLDDVLRTVGREEFTGRQQRISQVQVWHANVLTTKKKVDDLLSTYEAELQRLCLCGFCSKDLKLSYLYGRSVRLMLREVEKLSSQGGFDVVVEASTFGEVDEIPIQPNIFGQERMLEKAWTLLMEDGSGMLGLYGMGGVGKTTLLTQINNKFSEISDRFEVVIWVVVSKSATVRKIQRDIAQKVGLVEMGSGEKDENQRALDIYNVLRRRKFALLLDDIWEKVDLKAVGVPYPTRNNGCKVAFTTRSRDVCGRMGVDDPVEVSCLQPDESWDLFQRTVGENTLGSHPDIPELARKVARKCRGLPLALNVIGETMACKRTVHEWCHAVDVLTSSATEFSGMEDEILPVLKYSYDNLSGEMVRSCFLYCSLFPEDYHIDKERLVEYWIGEGFVSEKESRERTLNQGYEIVGTLVRACLLMEERKDKSYVKMHDVVREMALWISSDFGNQKERCVVRAGVGLREVPKLKEWATVRKMSLMNNGIEEIFDSHECGELTTLFLQKNAFVKISGEFFRCMPHLAVLDLSENHSLEELPEEISELGSLRYLDVSYTCVNQLPVGLWELKKLIHLNLEHMSRLGSILGISSLWNLRTLGLRGLVLDMRLVNELELLEHLQVVTIDISSASVVKPLLWSHRLSIKRCGMREIEIEKTTSSSSSSWNKIHTAPYFSNLSKVFITKCHGLKDLTWLLFAPNLAFLQVSFSRQLEDIINQEKAASVENAATIVPFRRLETLHLSALRGLERIYWNALPFPCLKVIHVEKCWKLRKLPLDSNSGAGGKELVLSYGDREWIEKLEWEDQATRVRFLTSCRWHWRATQ
;
A
#
# COMPACT_ATOMS: atom_id res chain seq x y z
N MET A 1 2.94 29.35 19.69
CA MET A 1 1.88 29.97 20.52
C MET A 1 0.94 30.69 19.55
N VAL A 2 -0.32 30.27 19.43
CA VAL A 2 -1.34 30.90 18.55
C VAL A 2 -2.45 31.41 19.46
N ARG A 3 -2.89 32.66 19.27
CA ARG A 3 -4.00 33.25 20.02
C ARG A 3 -5.22 33.32 19.13
N PHE A 4 -6.25 32.57 19.49
CA PHE A 4 -7.56 32.64 18.83
C PHE A 4 -8.39 33.77 19.45
N GLU A 5 -9.49 34.15 18.79
CA GLU A 5 -10.42 35.18 19.28
C GLU A 5 -9.75 36.51 19.65
N THR A 6 -8.66 36.84 18.95
CA THR A 6 -7.86 38.04 19.17
C THR A 6 -7.78 38.81 17.86
N GLU A 7 -8.47 39.93 17.78
CA GLU A 7 -8.46 40.83 16.62
C GLU A 7 -7.26 41.77 16.72
N VAL A 8 -6.47 41.88 15.66
CA VAL A 8 -5.42 42.92 15.57
C VAL A 8 -6.06 44.18 15.01
N VAL A 9 -6.15 45.22 15.84
CA VAL A 9 -6.84 46.48 15.49
C VAL A 9 -5.89 47.56 15.00
N CYS A 10 -4.62 47.52 15.41
CA CYS A 10 -3.61 48.47 14.99
C CYS A 10 -2.21 47.85 14.98
N VAL A 11 -1.41 48.18 13.97
CA VAL A 11 0.00 47.82 13.78
C VAL A 11 0.73 49.05 13.28
N GLU A 12 1.64 49.57 14.10
CA GLU A 12 2.38 50.81 13.84
C GLU A 12 3.88 50.64 14.09
N PRO A 13 4.75 51.31 13.31
CA PRO A 13 6.18 51.28 13.55
C PRO A 13 6.57 52.10 14.79
N GLU A 14 7.33 51.49 15.70
CA GLU A 14 7.90 52.12 16.89
C GLU A 14 9.43 51.97 16.87
N GLY A 15 10.13 52.97 16.31
CA GLY A 15 11.58 52.92 16.11
C GLY A 15 11.99 51.82 15.12
N GLN A 16 12.76 50.82 15.57
CA GLN A 16 13.12 49.63 14.77
C GLN A 16 12.21 48.42 15.03
N LYS A 17 11.11 48.61 15.77
CA LYS A 17 10.17 47.56 16.17
C LYS A 17 8.74 47.94 15.76
N TRP A 18 7.79 47.07 16.10
CA TRP A 18 6.38 47.20 15.76
C TRP A 18 5.52 47.12 17.01
N GLU A 19 4.72 48.16 17.26
CA GLU A 19 3.69 48.15 18.28
C GLU A 19 2.41 47.54 17.67
N ILE A 20 1.85 46.53 18.33
CA ILE A 20 0.63 45.85 17.92
C ILE A 20 -0.40 45.99 19.02
N ARG A 21 -1.51 46.65 18.69
CA ARG A 21 -2.72 46.66 19.52
C ARG A 21 -3.66 45.55 19.09
N SER A 22 -3.99 44.68 20.03
CA SER A 22 -4.95 43.59 19.84
C SER A 22 -6.14 43.72 20.78
N LYS A 23 -7.28 43.18 20.39
CA LYS A 23 -8.54 43.16 21.13
C LYS A 23 -9.04 41.72 21.25
N SER A 24 -9.19 41.21 22.46
CA SER A 24 -9.76 39.88 22.71
C SER A 24 -11.29 39.87 22.61
N SER A 25 -11.90 38.69 22.57
CA SER A 25 -13.36 38.49 22.48
C SER A 25 -14.15 39.10 23.63
N ASP A 26 -13.54 39.26 24.80
CA ASP A 26 -14.08 39.97 25.97
C ASP A 26 -13.96 41.51 25.88
N GLY A 27 -13.36 42.03 24.81
CA GLY A 27 -13.19 43.45 24.56
C GLY A 27 -11.97 44.09 25.22
N ILE A 28 -11.08 43.31 25.84
CA ILE A 28 -9.85 43.82 26.46
C ILE A 28 -8.81 44.15 25.38
N PHE A 29 -8.22 45.34 25.47
CA PHE A 29 -7.13 45.77 24.59
C PHE A 29 -5.77 45.45 25.20
N LYS A 30 -4.84 45.02 24.34
CA LYS A 30 -3.46 44.73 24.72
C LYS A 30 -2.50 45.27 23.67
N ASP A 31 -1.54 46.06 24.15
CA ASP A 31 -0.44 46.62 23.35
C ASP A 31 0.84 45.79 23.61
N GLU A 32 1.47 45.34 22.52
CA GLU A 32 2.68 44.50 22.57
C GLU A 32 3.68 44.93 21.49
N ILE A 33 4.97 44.85 21.82
CA ILE A 33 6.06 45.23 20.91
C ILE A 33 6.70 43.98 20.31
N PHE A 34 6.88 43.97 18.98
CA PHE A 34 7.48 42.87 18.22
C PHE A 34 8.63 43.36 17.34
N ASP A 35 9.64 42.51 17.13
CA ASP A 35 10.79 42.84 16.28
C ASP A 35 10.43 42.79 14.77
N SER A 36 9.38 42.04 14.39
CA SER A 36 8.93 41.92 13.00
C SER A 36 7.47 41.52 12.91
N VAL A 37 6.81 41.90 11.82
CA VAL A 37 5.40 41.63 11.52
C VAL A 37 5.27 40.93 10.18
N VAL A 38 4.45 39.87 10.14
CA VAL A 38 4.11 39.14 8.92
C VAL A 38 2.59 39.18 8.71
N VAL A 39 2.15 39.87 7.65
CA VAL A 39 0.73 40.05 7.32
C VAL A 39 0.26 38.90 6.43
N CYS A 40 -0.59 38.01 6.98
CA CYS A 40 -0.98 36.73 6.36
C CYS A 40 -2.48 36.62 6.03
N ASN A 41 -3.26 37.69 6.09
CA ASN A 41 -4.70 37.68 5.79
C ASN A 41 -5.03 37.68 4.29
N GLY A 42 -4.01 37.81 3.42
CA GLY A 42 -4.17 37.74 1.97
C GLY A 42 -5.14 38.78 1.42
N HIS A 43 -6.06 38.35 0.56
CA HIS A 43 -7.03 39.24 -0.10
C HIS A 43 -8.49 38.82 0.02
N TYR A 44 -8.81 37.74 0.75
CA TYR A 44 -10.17 37.17 0.79
C TYR A 44 -11.08 37.78 1.87
N THR A 45 -10.71 38.95 2.40
CA THR A 45 -11.34 39.55 3.58
C THR A 45 -12.45 40.53 3.23
N GLU A 46 -12.23 41.46 2.30
CA GLU A 46 -13.18 42.53 1.96
C GLU A 46 -13.91 42.22 0.65
N PRO A 47 -15.21 41.85 0.67
CA PRO A 47 -15.98 41.55 -0.52
C PRO A 47 -16.01 42.71 -1.53
N ARG A 48 -15.79 42.41 -2.81
CA ARG A 48 -15.96 43.41 -3.87
C ARG A 48 -17.35 43.29 -4.46
N VAL A 49 -18.24 44.24 -4.16
CA VAL A 49 -19.60 44.28 -4.74
C VAL A 49 -19.58 45.04 -6.08
N ALA A 50 -20.30 44.54 -7.10
CA ALA A 50 -20.43 45.24 -8.38
C ALA A 50 -21.36 46.45 -8.25
N HIS A 51 -20.99 47.55 -8.89
CA HIS A 51 -21.88 48.68 -9.04
C HIS A 51 -22.93 48.39 -10.12
N VAL A 52 -24.21 48.45 -9.74
CA VAL A 52 -25.35 48.28 -10.64
C VAL A 52 -26.22 49.54 -10.55
N PRO A 53 -26.41 50.29 -11.63
CA PRO A 53 -27.28 51.47 -11.61
C PRO A 53 -28.71 51.13 -11.17
N GLY A 54 -29.28 51.92 -10.25
CA GLY A 54 -30.64 51.74 -9.73
C GLY A 54 -30.79 50.70 -8.62
N ILE A 55 -29.70 50.02 -8.22
CA ILE A 55 -29.72 48.93 -7.26
C ILE A 55 -30.20 49.32 -5.85
N ASP A 56 -29.95 50.57 -5.42
CA ASP A 56 -30.37 51.08 -4.11
C ASP A 56 -31.91 51.10 -3.95
N SER A 57 -32.62 51.04 -5.08
CA SER A 57 -34.08 51.05 -5.13
C SER A 57 -34.69 49.71 -5.54
N TRP A 58 -33.87 48.69 -5.82
CA TRP A 58 -34.31 47.34 -6.20
C TRP A 58 -34.68 46.52 -4.95
N PRO A 59 -35.85 45.86 -4.92
CA PRO A 59 -36.38 45.23 -3.70
C PRO A 59 -35.75 43.87 -3.36
N GLY A 60 -34.93 43.28 -4.24
CA GLY A 60 -34.36 41.96 -4.06
C GLY A 60 -33.14 41.90 -3.12
N LYS A 61 -32.73 40.68 -2.76
CA LYS A 61 -31.62 40.44 -1.83
C LYS A 61 -30.28 40.51 -2.57
N GLN A 62 -29.28 41.14 -1.96
CA GLN A 62 -27.90 41.10 -2.44
C GLN A 62 -27.02 40.33 -1.46
N ILE A 63 -26.21 39.43 -1.98
CA ILE A 63 -25.16 38.76 -1.22
C ILE A 63 -23.87 38.68 -2.02
N HIS A 64 -22.75 38.52 -1.34
CA HIS A 64 -21.48 38.19 -1.98
C HIS A 64 -21.18 36.69 -1.82
N SER A 65 -20.39 36.11 -2.72
CA SER A 65 -19.94 34.71 -2.64
C SER A 65 -19.24 34.39 -1.31
N HIS A 66 -18.62 35.39 -0.66
CA HIS A 66 -18.04 35.28 0.68
C HIS A 66 -19.05 34.80 1.74
N ASN A 67 -20.33 35.13 1.58
CA ASN A 67 -21.40 34.80 2.50
C ASN A 67 -22.24 33.59 2.02
N TYR A 68 -21.90 33.00 0.87
CA TYR A 68 -22.52 31.77 0.41
C TYR A 68 -22.05 30.59 1.28
N ARG A 69 -22.96 29.71 1.70
CA ARG A 69 -22.65 28.54 2.54
C ARG A 69 -23.33 27.27 2.00
N VAL A 70 -24.59 27.36 1.64
CA VAL A 70 -25.44 26.26 1.15
C VAL A 70 -26.45 26.80 0.11
N PRO A 71 -26.96 25.96 -0.81
CA PRO A 71 -27.92 26.38 -1.84
C PRO A 71 -29.35 26.56 -1.33
N ASP A 72 -29.76 25.93 -0.23
CA ASP A 72 -31.14 25.94 0.29
C ASP A 72 -31.82 27.32 0.40
N PRO A 73 -31.13 28.42 0.81
CA PRO A 73 -31.73 29.76 0.88
C PRO A 73 -32.18 30.33 -0.46
N PHE A 74 -31.78 29.73 -1.59
CA PHE A 74 -32.15 30.13 -2.95
C PHE A 74 -33.24 29.25 -3.55
N LYS A 75 -33.83 28.34 -2.76
CA LYS A 75 -34.89 27.45 -3.23
C LYS A 75 -36.05 28.23 -3.83
N ASP A 76 -36.49 27.79 -5.01
CA ASP A 76 -37.60 28.37 -5.78
C ASP A 76 -37.42 29.85 -6.19
N GLN A 77 -36.22 30.44 -6.05
CA GLN A 77 -35.91 31.81 -6.44
C GLN A 77 -35.34 31.92 -7.86
N VAL A 78 -35.47 33.12 -8.45
CA VAL A 78 -34.71 33.53 -9.64
C VAL A 78 -33.45 34.27 -9.19
N VAL A 79 -32.29 33.70 -9.50
CA VAL A 79 -31.00 34.16 -8.98
C VAL A 79 -30.13 34.70 -10.11
N VAL A 80 -29.61 35.92 -9.95
CA VAL A 80 -28.63 36.51 -10.88
C VAL A 80 -27.24 36.43 -10.25
N VAL A 81 -26.32 35.70 -10.88
CA VAL A 81 -24.93 35.56 -10.44
C VAL A 81 -24.05 36.50 -11.26
N ILE A 82 -23.45 37.49 -10.60
CA ILE A 82 -22.54 38.45 -11.25
C ILE A 82 -21.11 37.91 -11.17
N GLY A 83 -20.55 37.50 -12.31
CA GLY A 83 -19.21 36.93 -12.45
C GLY A 83 -19.25 35.49 -12.93
N ASN A 84 -18.41 35.17 -13.93
CA ASN A 84 -18.35 33.84 -14.57
C ASN A 84 -16.94 33.23 -14.50
N PHE A 85 -16.32 33.32 -13.33
CA PHE A 85 -15.04 32.66 -13.03
C PHE A 85 -15.28 31.54 -12.00
N ALA A 86 -14.24 30.95 -11.38
CA ALA A 86 -14.36 29.78 -10.50
C ALA A 86 -15.59 29.81 -9.55
N SER A 87 -15.66 30.76 -8.61
CA SER A 87 -16.79 30.84 -7.67
C SER A 87 -18.14 31.10 -8.34
N GLY A 88 -18.19 31.89 -9.41
CA GLY A 88 -19.43 32.14 -10.14
C GLY A 88 -19.92 30.89 -10.87
N SER A 89 -19.00 30.12 -11.44
CA SER A 89 -19.28 28.86 -12.12
C SER A 89 -19.74 27.76 -11.16
N ASP A 90 -19.11 27.67 -10.00
CA ASP A 90 -19.45 26.65 -9.00
C ASP A 90 -20.78 26.97 -8.31
N ILE A 91 -20.94 28.20 -7.81
CA ILE A 91 -22.16 28.63 -7.11
C ILE A 91 -23.36 28.61 -8.05
N SER A 92 -23.21 29.04 -9.30
CA SER A 92 -24.34 28.98 -10.25
C SER A 92 -24.81 27.55 -10.51
N ARG A 93 -23.90 26.58 -10.61
CA ARG A 93 -24.27 25.16 -10.77
C ARG A 93 -24.84 24.56 -9.48
N ASP A 94 -24.25 24.87 -8.32
CA ASP A 94 -24.73 24.38 -7.03
C ASP A 94 -26.18 24.85 -6.75
N ILE A 95 -26.46 26.12 -7.05
CA ILE A 95 -27.79 26.72 -6.89
C ILE A 95 -28.82 26.14 -7.89
N THR A 96 -28.41 25.66 -9.07
CA THR A 96 -29.37 25.12 -10.07
C THR A 96 -30.19 23.94 -9.57
N GLY A 97 -29.71 23.20 -8.56
CA GLY A 97 -30.44 22.07 -7.97
C GLY A 97 -31.67 22.47 -7.16
N VAL A 98 -31.78 23.74 -6.74
CA VAL A 98 -32.86 24.23 -5.87
C VAL A 98 -33.55 25.50 -6.38
N ALA A 99 -32.85 26.34 -7.14
CA ALA A 99 -33.41 27.58 -7.67
C ALA A 99 -34.34 27.35 -8.86
N LYS A 100 -35.29 28.26 -9.03
CA LYS A 100 -36.21 28.26 -10.16
C LYS A 100 -35.46 28.57 -11.46
N GLU A 101 -34.67 29.64 -11.46
CA GLU A 101 -33.84 30.06 -12.60
C GLU A 101 -32.52 30.67 -12.12
N VAL A 102 -31.42 30.43 -12.85
CA VAL A 102 -30.11 31.00 -12.55
C VAL A 102 -29.54 31.72 -13.78
N HIS A 103 -29.20 33.00 -13.63
CA HIS A 103 -28.69 33.85 -14.71
C HIS A 103 -27.28 34.34 -14.40
N ILE A 104 -26.29 33.89 -15.15
CA ILE A 104 -24.90 34.34 -15.03
C ILE A 104 -24.72 35.61 -15.87
N ALA A 105 -24.30 36.71 -15.26
CA ALA A 105 -23.94 37.95 -15.94
C ALA A 105 -22.45 38.28 -15.73
N SER A 106 -21.72 38.56 -16.80
CA SER A 106 -20.31 38.92 -16.72
C SER A 106 -19.95 40.05 -17.67
N ARG A 107 -18.97 40.87 -17.28
CA ARG A 107 -18.36 41.91 -18.14
C ARG A 107 -17.55 41.32 -19.29
N SER A 108 -17.12 40.07 -19.18
CA SER A 108 -16.44 39.34 -20.26
C SER A 108 -17.39 38.86 -21.35
N ASN A 109 -18.70 38.84 -21.08
CA ASN A 109 -19.68 38.36 -22.04
C ASN A 109 -19.97 39.47 -23.06
N PRO A 110 -20.01 39.17 -24.37
CA PRO A 110 -20.44 40.10 -25.41
C PRO A 110 -21.79 40.76 -25.06
N SER A 111 -22.00 42.01 -25.50
CA SER A 111 -23.21 42.78 -25.19
C SER A 111 -24.50 42.09 -25.62
N GLU A 112 -24.44 41.20 -26.61
CA GLU A 112 -25.56 40.46 -27.20
C GLU A 112 -25.85 39.11 -26.51
N THR A 113 -24.99 38.66 -25.59
CA THR A 113 -25.03 37.30 -25.01
C THR A 113 -26.36 36.99 -24.36
N TYR A 114 -27.04 35.94 -24.85
CA TYR A 114 -28.19 35.31 -24.22
C TYR A 114 -28.29 33.85 -24.69
N GLU A 115 -27.78 32.94 -23.89
CA GLU A 115 -27.77 31.51 -24.23
C GLU A 115 -28.07 30.65 -23.01
N LYS A 116 -28.73 29.51 -23.25
CA LYS A 116 -28.98 28.50 -22.22
C LYS A 116 -27.81 27.53 -22.19
N LEU A 117 -27.20 27.31 -21.03
CA LEU A 117 -26.00 26.47 -20.93
C LEU A 117 -26.35 24.97 -20.99
N PRO A 118 -25.59 24.16 -21.75
CA PRO A 118 -25.85 22.72 -21.87
C PRO A 118 -25.58 21.99 -20.55
N GLY A 119 -26.44 21.01 -20.21
CA GLY A 119 -26.34 20.20 -18.99
C GLY A 119 -27.23 20.67 -17.82
N SER A 120 -27.94 21.79 -17.94
CA SER A 120 -28.90 22.26 -16.92
C SER A 120 -30.12 22.93 -17.56
N ASN A 121 -31.32 22.58 -17.08
CA ASN A 121 -32.57 23.07 -17.68
C ASN A 121 -32.96 24.49 -17.23
N ASN A 122 -32.25 25.08 -16.27
CA ASN A 122 -32.57 26.36 -15.63
C ASN A 122 -31.34 27.27 -15.44
N LEU A 123 -30.35 27.20 -16.33
CA LEU A 123 -29.13 28.02 -16.28
C LEU A 123 -28.92 28.81 -17.58
N TRP A 124 -28.79 30.13 -17.46
CA TRP A 124 -28.62 31.05 -18.58
C TRP A 124 -27.35 31.89 -18.45
N LEU A 125 -26.69 32.16 -19.57
CA LEU A 125 -25.60 33.12 -19.68
C LEU A 125 -26.12 34.41 -20.34
N HIS A 126 -25.90 35.54 -19.70
CA HIS A 126 -26.36 36.86 -20.11
C HIS A 126 -25.20 37.85 -20.32
N SER A 127 -25.44 38.90 -21.11
CA SER A 127 -24.60 40.09 -21.11
C SER A 127 -24.63 40.78 -19.74
N MET A 128 -23.70 41.70 -19.49
CA MET A 128 -23.63 42.38 -18.20
C MET A 128 -24.94 43.15 -17.90
N ILE A 129 -25.28 43.25 -16.61
CA ILE A 129 -26.41 44.07 -16.13
C ILE A 129 -26.19 45.53 -16.54
N GLU A 130 -27.24 46.15 -17.09
CA GLU A 130 -27.34 47.56 -17.42
C GLU A 130 -27.93 48.36 -16.25
N SER A 131 -29.06 47.93 -15.69
CA SER A 131 -29.70 48.58 -14.54
C SER A 131 -30.65 47.64 -13.78
N ALA A 132 -30.93 47.99 -12.53
CA ALA A 132 -31.96 47.38 -11.68
C ALA A 132 -33.10 48.37 -11.42
N ARG A 133 -34.35 47.90 -11.37
CA ARG A 133 -35.55 48.74 -11.23
C ARG A 133 -36.31 48.47 -9.93
N LYS A 134 -37.12 49.45 -9.51
CA LYS A 134 -37.97 49.38 -8.30
C LYS A 134 -39.03 48.27 -8.33
N ASP A 135 -39.38 47.79 -9.51
CA ASP A 135 -40.38 46.74 -9.73
C ASP A 135 -39.80 45.31 -9.63
N GLY A 136 -38.56 45.15 -9.18
CA GLY A 136 -37.88 43.85 -9.05
C GLY A 136 -37.12 43.40 -10.30
N SER A 137 -37.25 44.12 -11.42
CA SER A 137 -36.62 43.70 -12.68
C SER A 137 -35.15 44.10 -12.81
N ILE A 138 -34.37 43.21 -13.41
CA ILE A 138 -32.97 43.39 -13.82
C ILE A 138 -32.90 43.46 -15.34
N ILE A 139 -32.31 44.53 -15.86
CA ILE A 139 -32.11 44.75 -17.29
C ILE A 139 -30.67 44.46 -17.65
N PHE A 140 -30.47 43.61 -18.65
CA PHE A 140 -29.16 43.31 -19.21
C PHE A 140 -28.90 44.17 -20.45
N LYS A 141 -27.63 44.40 -20.80
CA LYS A 141 -27.22 45.25 -21.92
C LYS A 141 -27.74 44.82 -23.30
N ASN A 142 -28.23 43.60 -23.45
CA ASN A 142 -28.90 43.13 -24.68
C ASN A 142 -30.40 43.49 -24.71
N GLY A 143 -30.90 44.24 -23.72
CA GLY A 143 -32.31 44.59 -23.57
C GLY A 143 -33.19 43.50 -22.95
N LYS A 144 -32.63 42.33 -22.56
CA LYS A 144 -33.40 41.31 -21.84
C LYS A 144 -33.70 41.77 -20.42
N VAL A 145 -34.88 41.37 -19.93
CA VAL A 145 -35.37 41.73 -18.61
C VAL A 145 -35.71 40.45 -17.85
N VAL A 146 -35.22 40.33 -16.61
CA VAL A 146 -35.49 39.19 -15.71
C VAL A 146 -36.03 39.73 -14.40
N GLN A 147 -37.09 39.11 -13.89
CA GLN A 147 -37.58 39.34 -12.53
C GLN A 147 -36.76 38.48 -11.57
N ALA A 148 -35.89 39.12 -10.78
CA ALA A 148 -34.92 38.42 -9.94
C ALA A 148 -35.22 38.66 -8.46
N ASP A 149 -35.06 37.61 -7.66
CA ASP A 149 -35.23 37.66 -6.20
C ASP A 149 -33.90 37.98 -5.51
N THR A 150 -32.79 37.43 -6.02
CA THR A 150 -31.47 37.53 -5.40
C THR A 150 -30.37 37.80 -6.43
N ILE A 151 -29.45 38.72 -6.09
CA ILE A 151 -28.18 38.92 -6.78
C ILE A 151 -27.04 38.36 -5.94
N VAL A 152 -26.26 37.44 -6.52
CA VAL A 152 -25.04 36.89 -5.93
C VAL A 152 -23.82 37.50 -6.62
N HIS A 153 -23.07 38.30 -5.89
CA HIS A 153 -21.83 38.94 -6.35
C HIS A 153 -20.67 37.95 -6.24
N CYS A 154 -20.20 37.44 -7.38
CA CYS A 154 -19.01 36.58 -7.52
C CYS A 154 -17.84 37.39 -8.13
N THR A 155 -17.61 38.57 -7.56
CA THR A 155 -16.81 39.65 -8.17
C THR A 155 -15.43 39.83 -7.53
N GLY A 156 -15.01 38.86 -6.72
CA GLY A 156 -13.72 38.82 -6.06
C GLY A 156 -13.68 39.70 -4.82
N TYR A 157 -12.48 40.12 -4.42
CA TYR A 157 -12.27 40.82 -3.16
C TYR A 157 -11.39 42.06 -3.35
N LYS A 158 -11.32 42.90 -2.31
CA LYS A 158 -10.39 44.04 -2.23
C LYS A 158 -9.25 43.71 -1.27
N TYR A 159 -8.05 44.18 -1.58
CA TYR A 159 -7.00 44.25 -0.56
C TYR A 159 -7.38 45.36 0.42
N HIS A 160 -7.40 45.03 1.71
CA HIS A 160 -7.79 45.97 2.75
C HIS A 160 -7.08 45.63 4.06
N PHE A 161 -6.25 46.55 4.55
CA PHE A 161 -5.46 46.40 5.78
C PHE A 161 -5.65 47.62 6.69
N PRO A 162 -6.89 47.87 7.19
CA PRO A 162 -7.20 49.07 7.96
C PRO A 162 -6.46 49.14 9.31
N PHE A 163 -5.98 48.00 9.81
CA PHE A 163 -5.18 47.90 11.02
C PHE A 163 -3.70 48.29 10.80
N LEU A 164 -3.21 48.33 9.56
CA LEU A 164 -1.79 48.51 9.27
C LEU A 164 -1.50 49.96 8.87
N ASN A 165 -0.81 50.69 9.74
CA ASN A 165 -0.36 52.05 9.48
C ASN A 165 1.16 52.05 9.25
N THR A 166 1.57 52.17 7.99
CA THR A 166 2.99 52.13 7.59
C THR A 166 3.56 53.51 7.26
N ASN A 167 3.02 54.62 7.81
CA ASN A 167 3.52 55.99 7.51
C ASN A 167 3.66 56.28 5.99
N SER A 168 2.74 55.77 5.16
CA SER A 168 2.73 55.88 3.69
C SER A 168 3.83 55.11 2.93
N TYR A 169 4.64 54.27 3.58
CA TYR A 169 5.60 53.39 2.89
C TYR A 169 4.94 52.32 2.00
N ILE A 170 3.66 52.00 2.23
CA ILE A 170 2.87 51.07 1.44
C ILE A 170 1.52 51.72 1.15
N THR A 171 1.08 51.64 -0.10
CA THR A 171 -0.26 52.10 -0.52
C THR A 171 -1.07 50.95 -1.08
N VAL A 172 -2.39 51.04 -0.89
CA VAL A 172 -3.36 50.13 -1.50
C VAL A 172 -4.26 50.93 -2.45
N GLU A 173 -3.94 50.91 -3.73
CA GLU A 173 -4.67 51.65 -4.77
C GLU A 173 -5.13 50.71 -5.89
N ASP A 174 -6.42 50.75 -6.23
CA ASP A 174 -7.03 49.87 -7.25
C ASP A 174 -6.59 48.40 -7.10
N ASN A 175 -6.67 47.80 -5.91
CA ASN A 175 -6.23 46.41 -5.64
C ASN A 175 -4.73 46.12 -5.94
N CYS A 176 -3.87 47.13 -5.94
CA CYS A 176 -2.43 46.99 -5.93
C CYS A 176 -1.91 47.29 -4.52
N VAL A 177 -1.14 46.38 -3.93
CA VAL A 177 -0.40 46.61 -2.68
C VAL A 177 1.05 46.85 -3.08
N GLY A 178 1.59 48.03 -2.83
CA GLY A 178 2.93 48.37 -3.31
C GLY A 178 3.53 49.61 -2.65
N PRO A 179 4.84 49.83 -2.86
CA PRO A 179 5.79 48.99 -3.60
C PRO A 179 6.20 47.71 -2.84
N LEU A 180 6.31 46.56 -3.54
CA LEU A 180 6.71 45.27 -2.96
C LEU A 180 7.70 44.50 -3.84
N TYR A 181 8.86 44.16 -3.28
CA TYR A 181 9.81 43.22 -3.87
C TYR A 181 9.21 41.80 -3.89
N LYS A 182 9.10 41.25 -5.09
CA LYS A 182 8.56 39.89 -5.36
C LYS A 182 7.22 39.61 -4.67
N HIS A 183 6.37 40.63 -4.52
CA HIS A 183 5.06 40.57 -3.85
C HIS A 183 5.10 40.26 -2.33
N VAL A 184 6.27 40.29 -1.68
CA VAL A 184 6.42 39.88 -0.27
C VAL A 184 6.98 41.01 0.60
N PHE A 185 8.08 41.64 0.20
CA PHE A 185 8.81 42.58 1.06
C PHE A 185 8.66 44.02 0.58
N PRO A 186 8.18 44.96 1.42
CA PRO A 186 8.30 46.39 1.15
C PRO A 186 9.78 46.78 1.32
N PRO A 187 10.46 47.29 0.27
CA PRO A 187 11.91 47.50 0.33
C PRO A 187 12.38 48.34 1.51
N ALA A 188 11.68 49.44 1.82
CA ALA A 188 12.00 50.35 2.93
C ALA A 188 11.76 49.78 4.35
N LEU A 189 11.01 48.68 4.47
CA LEU A 189 10.64 48.08 5.76
C LEU A 189 11.15 46.63 5.90
N ALA A 190 11.86 46.12 4.89
CA ALA A 190 12.39 44.77 4.89
C ALA A 190 13.59 44.62 5.84
N PRO A 191 13.75 43.49 6.55
CA PRO A 191 12.86 42.32 6.57
C PRO A 191 11.73 42.42 7.61
N THR A 192 11.64 43.53 8.35
CA THR A 192 10.78 43.65 9.55
C THR A 192 9.28 43.67 9.26
N LEU A 193 8.85 44.00 8.03
CA LEU A 193 7.48 43.82 7.55
C LEU A 193 7.47 42.95 6.29
N SER A 194 6.54 42.00 6.22
CA SER A 194 6.35 41.16 5.03
C SER A 194 4.89 40.74 4.86
N PHE A 195 4.52 40.40 3.62
CA PHE A 195 3.19 39.94 3.25
C PHE A 195 3.23 38.52 2.69
N ILE A 196 2.28 37.70 3.12
CA ILE A 196 2.09 36.35 2.61
C ILE A 196 0.70 36.23 2.00
N GLY A 197 0.63 35.67 0.80
CA GLY A 197 -0.63 35.34 0.14
C GLY A 197 -1.30 36.49 -0.61
N LEU A 198 -0.53 37.49 -1.04
CA LEU A 198 -1.06 38.51 -1.94
C LEU A 198 -1.37 37.95 -3.35
N PRO A 199 -0.48 37.19 -4.03
CA PRO A 199 -0.75 36.81 -5.41
C PRO A 199 -1.94 35.86 -5.63
N TRP A 200 -2.57 35.98 -6.81
CA TRP A 200 -3.75 35.19 -7.23
C TRP A 200 -3.61 34.70 -8.68
N MET A 201 -4.48 33.75 -9.08
CA MET A 201 -4.27 32.87 -10.26
C MET A 201 -2.93 32.14 -10.20
N THR A 202 -2.76 31.35 -9.14
CA THR A 202 -1.56 30.55 -8.87
C THR A 202 -1.94 29.35 -7.99
N LEU A 203 -1.03 28.39 -7.81
CA LEU A 203 -1.14 27.32 -6.82
C LEU A 203 -1.09 27.87 -5.37
N GLN A 204 -2.19 28.45 -4.92
CA GLN A 204 -2.30 29.30 -3.70
C GLN A 204 -1.66 28.67 -2.46
N PHE A 205 -2.06 27.46 -2.05
CA PHE A 205 -1.52 26.84 -0.83
C PHE A 205 -0.02 26.53 -0.94
N PHE A 206 0.46 26.14 -2.13
CA PHE A 206 1.87 25.87 -2.38
C PHE A 206 2.69 27.17 -2.33
N MET A 207 2.16 28.25 -2.92
CA MET A 207 2.75 29.57 -2.82
C MET A 207 2.84 30.06 -1.37
N PHE A 208 1.77 29.90 -0.58
CA PHE A 208 1.75 30.33 0.83
C PHE A 208 2.85 29.64 1.63
N GLU A 209 3.04 28.33 1.40
CA GLU A 209 4.11 27.56 2.05
C GLU A 209 5.49 28.08 1.66
N LEU A 210 5.74 28.28 0.35
CA LEU A 210 7.03 28.76 -0.14
C LEU A 210 7.34 30.19 0.35
N GLN A 211 6.39 31.12 0.27
CA GLN A 211 6.55 32.47 0.81
C GLN A 211 6.80 32.44 2.32
N SER A 212 6.08 31.59 3.08
CA SER A 212 6.29 31.44 4.53
C SER A 212 7.68 30.92 4.87
N LYS A 213 8.16 29.90 4.13
CA LYS A 213 9.51 29.37 4.29
C LYS A 213 10.57 30.42 3.98
N TRP A 214 10.35 31.21 2.93
CA TRP A 214 11.29 32.24 2.52
C TRP A 214 11.37 33.38 3.55
N VAL A 215 10.22 33.88 4.00
CA VAL A 215 10.14 34.89 5.07
C VAL A 215 10.79 34.36 6.35
N ALA A 216 10.51 33.13 6.77
CA ALA A 216 11.14 32.54 7.95
C ALA A 216 12.66 32.36 7.78
N ALA A 217 13.13 31.99 6.59
CA ALA A 217 14.56 31.87 6.29
C ALA A 217 15.26 33.24 6.34
N VAL A 218 14.61 34.30 5.86
CA VAL A 218 15.11 35.67 5.95
C VAL A 218 15.16 36.14 7.42
N LEU A 219 14.07 35.99 8.18
CA LEU A 219 14.01 36.41 9.59
C LEU A 219 14.97 35.63 10.49
N SER A 220 15.31 34.39 10.14
CA SER A 220 16.30 33.58 10.86
C SER A 220 17.75 33.81 10.38
N GLY A 221 17.97 34.68 9.40
CA GLY A 221 19.30 34.98 8.85
C GLY A 221 19.88 33.88 7.96
N ARG A 222 19.07 32.88 7.56
CA ARG A 222 19.50 31.80 6.64
C ARG A 222 19.51 32.26 5.18
N VAL A 223 18.72 33.27 4.83
CA VAL A 223 18.66 33.87 3.50
C VAL A 223 18.81 35.38 3.64
N THR A 224 19.73 35.97 2.87
CA THR A 224 19.96 37.42 2.91
C THR A 224 19.19 38.10 1.78
N LEU A 225 18.43 39.14 2.11
CA LEU A 225 17.77 39.97 1.09
C LEU A 225 18.79 40.88 0.39
N PRO A 226 18.55 41.26 -0.88
CA PRO A 226 19.30 42.33 -1.54
C PRO A 226 19.18 43.67 -0.80
N SER A 227 20.06 44.63 -1.10
CA SER A 227 19.93 46.00 -0.58
C SER A 227 18.61 46.64 -1.01
N GLU A 228 18.15 47.63 -0.24
CA GLU A 228 16.93 48.39 -0.54
C GLU A 228 16.91 48.93 -1.97
N ASP A 229 18.02 49.55 -2.42
CA ASP A 229 18.16 50.08 -3.78
C ASP A 229 17.96 48.99 -4.85
N LYS A 230 18.55 47.81 -4.64
CA LYS A 230 18.46 46.69 -5.59
C LYS A 230 17.07 46.06 -5.61
N MET A 231 16.40 46.02 -4.46
CA MET A 231 14.99 45.62 -4.40
C MET A 231 14.11 46.64 -5.11
N MET A 232 14.37 47.94 -4.96
CA MET A 232 13.64 49.02 -5.63
C MET A 232 13.87 49.05 -7.14
N GLU A 233 15.04 48.67 -7.63
CA GLU A 233 15.30 48.48 -9.07
C GLU A 233 14.38 47.39 -9.66
N ASP A 234 14.27 46.23 -9.01
CA ASP A 234 13.39 45.13 -9.45
C ASP A 234 11.91 45.56 -9.44
N VAL A 235 11.50 46.26 -8.38
CA VAL A 235 10.14 46.81 -8.25
C VAL A 235 9.84 47.81 -9.38
N THR A 236 10.76 48.71 -9.67
CA THR A 236 10.60 49.72 -10.73
C THR A 236 10.53 49.06 -12.11
N ALA A 237 11.40 48.09 -12.38
CA ALA A 237 11.37 47.31 -13.62
C ALA A 237 10.06 46.54 -13.79
N PHE A 238 9.55 45.95 -12.69
CA PHE A 238 8.29 45.24 -12.67
C PHE A 238 7.11 46.16 -13.03
N TYR A 239 6.99 47.34 -12.41
CA TYR A 239 5.92 48.30 -12.76
C TYR A 239 6.07 48.87 -14.18
N ALA A 240 7.29 49.20 -14.62
CA ALA A 240 7.54 49.70 -15.97
C ALA A 240 7.11 48.71 -17.06
N ASN A 241 7.39 47.41 -16.87
CA ASN A 241 6.93 46.36 -17.80
C ASN A 241 5.40 46.29 -17.87
N ARG A 242 4.71 46.48 -16.74
CA ARG A 242 3.24 46.42 -16.70
C ARG A 242 2.60 47.62 -17.37
N ASP A 243 3.16 48.81 -17.16
CA ASP A 243 2.71 50.04 -17.80
C ASP A 243 2.91 49.97 -19.33
N ALA A 244 4.05 49.43 -19.79
CA ALA A 244 4.31 49.18 -21.21
C ALA A 244 3.27 48.23 -21.84
N ASN A 245 2.80 47.23 -21.08
CA ASN A 245 1.76 46.29 -21.49
C ASN A 245 0.32 46.80 -21.25
N LYS A 246 0.15 48.05 -20.80
CA LYS A 246 -1.15 48.69 -20.50
C LYS A 246 -2.02 47.87 -19.53
N LEU A 247 -1.39 47.16 -18.59
CA LEU A 247 -2.09 46.33 -17.62
C LEU A 247 -2.63 47.18 -16.46
N PRO A 248 -3.94 47.13 -16.14
CA PRO A 248 -4.49 47.84 -14.98
C PRO A 248 -3.80 47.49 -13.65
N LYS A 249 -3.66 48.48 -12.76
CA LYS A 249 -3.06 48.33 -11.42
C LYS A 249 -3.67 47.17 -10.62
N ARG A 250 -4.98 46.93 -10.72
CA ARG A 250 -5.67 45.77 -10.07
C ARG A 250 -5.17 44.38 -10.42
N TYR A 251 -4.41 44.22 -11.50
CA TYR A 251 -3.84 42.93 -11.89
C TYR A 251 -2.38 42.77 -11.44
N THR A 252 -1.86 43.67 -10.59
CA THR A 252 -0.45 43.67 -10.15
C THR A 252 -0.05 42.33 -9.53
N HIS A 253 -0.91 41.76 -8.70
CA HIS A 253 -0.65 40.48 -8.03
C HIS A 253 -1.23 39.26 -8.78
N LYS A 254 -1.61 39.39 -10.06
CA LYS A 254 -2.06 38.25 -10.88
C LYS A 254 -0.84 37.55 -11.49
N LEU A 255 -0.56 36.30 -11.09
CA LEU A 255 0.59 35.55 -11.63
C LEU A 255 0.25 34.85 -12.96
N GLY A 256 -0.87 34.12 -13.03
CA GLY A 256 -1.34 33.49 -14.27
C GLY A 256 -0.29 32.57 -14.90
N GLU A 257 0.12 32.87 -16.14
CA GLU A 257 1.12 32.09 -16.89
C GLU A 257 2.52 32.18 -16.28
N CYS A 258 2.85 33.24 -15.53
CA CYS A 258 4.15 33.42 -14.88
C CYS A 258 4.23 32.72 -13.50
N GLN A 259 3.18 31.98 -13.09
CA GLN A 259 3.12 31.37 -11.76
C GLN A 259 4.24 30.36 -11.52
N VAL A 260 4.61 29.57 -12.52
CA VAL A 260 5.61 28.50 -12.39
C VAL A 260 6.99 29.10 -12.17
N ASP A 261 7.34 30.13 -12.94
CA ASP A 261 8.62 30.84 -12.81
C ASP A 261 8.74 31.49 -11.43
N TYR A 262 7.67 32.14 -10.95
CA TYR A 262 7.64 32.74 -9.62
C TYR A 262 7.79 31.69 -8.51
N LEU A 263 7.05 30.57 -8.59
CA LEU A 263 7.10 29.51 -7.58
C LEU A 263 8.45 28.80 -7.55
N ASN A 264 9.01 28.49 -8.72
CA ASN A 264 10.34 27.90 -8.82
C ASN A 264 11.42 28.85 -8.31
N TRP A 265 11.30 30.15 -8.59
CA TRP A 265 12.22 31.15 -8.06
C TRP A 265 12.20 31.21 -6.53
N ILE A 266 11.03 31.20 -5.89
CA ILE A 266 10.95 31.15 -4.41
C ILE A 266 11.43 29.80 -3.88
N ALA A 267 11.10 28.68 -4.54
CA ALA A 267 11.55 27.35 -4.14
C ALA A 267 13.09 27.28 -4.11
N GLU A 268 13.75 27.87 -5.10
CA GLU A 268 15.20 28.01 -5.14
C GLU A 268 15.74 28.80 -3.93
N GLN A 269 15.10 29.90 -3.55
CA GLN A 269 15.52 30.70 -2.38
C GLN A 269 15.50 29.91 -1.06
N VAL A 270 14.72 28.82 -0.97
CA VAL A 270 14.56 28.01 0.24
C VAL A 270 15.05 26.57 0.11
N GLY A 271 15.70 26.22 -1.01
CA GLY A 271 16.17 24.86 -1.27
C GLY A 271 15.06 23.81 -1.41
N ALA A 272 13.86 24.22 -1.85
CA ALA A 272 12.74 23.33 -2.12
C ALA A 272 12.76 22.82 -3.57
N PRO A 273 12.21 21.62 -3.84
CA PRO A 273 12.11 21.12 -5.21
C PRO A 273 11.22 22.01 -6.09
N PRO A 274 11.47 22.08 -7.41
CA PRO A 274 10.63 22.83 -8.33
C PRO A 274 9.23 22.21 -8.44
N VAL A 275 8.26 22.99 -8.93
CA VAL A 275 6.88 22.57 -9.14
C VAL A 275 6.84 21.32 -10.05
N GLU A 276 6.13 20.26 -9.63
CA GLU A 276 6.07 19.02 -10.39
C GLU A 276 5.21 19.16 -11.66
N ASN A 277 5.67 18.60 -12.79
CA ASN A 277 5.05 18.77 -14.12
C ASN A 277 3.54 18.44 -14.19
N TRP A 278 3.03 17.54 -13.34
CA TRP A 278 1.60 17.21 -13.33
C TRP A 278 0.73 18.32 -12.70
N ARG A 279 1.31 19.14 -11.79
CA ARG A 279 0.64 20.32 -11.22
C ARG A 279 0.53 21.46 -12.24
N GLU A 280 1.33 21.43 -13.30
CA GLU A 280 1.23 22.37 -14.43
C GLU A 280 -0.01 22.10 -15.30
N MET A 281 -0.57 20.88 -15.28
CA MET A 281 -1.78 20.51 -16.04
C MET A 281 -3.08 21.01 -15.38
N GLY A 282 -3.02 21.50 -14.14
CA GLY A 282 -4.18 21.82 -13.30
C GLY A 282 -4.95 23.10 -13.63
N ASP A 283 -4.45 23.96 -14.53
CA ASP A 283 -5.05 25.29 -14.80
C ASP A 283 -5.67 25.41 -16.22
N CYS A 284 -5.91 24.29 -16.91
CA CYS A 284 -6.62 24.27 -18.19
C CYS A 284 -8.15 24.23 -18.02
N PHE A 285 -8.76 25.26 -17.42
CA PHE A 285 -10.22 25.46 -17.50
C PHE A 285 -10.60 26.88 -17.99
N SER A 286 -10.95 26.91 -19.29
CA SER A 286 -11.83 27.85 -20.03
C SER A 286 -11.41 29.31 -20.29
N VAL A 287 -11.33 29.69 -21.58
CA VAL A 287 -12.11 30.80 -22.17
C VAL A 287 -12.38 30.50 -23.66
N SER A 288 -13.66 30.56 -24.07
CA SER A 288 -14.12 30.70 -25.46
C SER A 288 -14.21 32.19 -25.83
N LEU A 289 -13.70 32.62 -27.00
CA LEU A 289 -13.82 34.00 -27.49
C LEU A 289 -14.44 34.06 -28.91
N PRO A 290 -15.23 35.10 -29.26
CA PRO A 290 -15.91 35.25 -30.57
C PRO A 290 -15.00 35.79 -31.68
N CYS A 291 -15.46 35.65 -32.93
CA CYS A 291 -14.67 35.52 -34.14
C CYS A 291 -14.09 36.82 -34.77
N ASP A 292 -14.20 37.98 -34.14
CA ASP A 292 -13.95 39.25 -34.85
C ASP A 292 -12.66 39.98 -34.38
N GLN A 293 -12.11 39.61 -33.21
CA GLN A 293 -10.73 39.95 -32.82
C GLN A 293 -9.69 38.96 -33.36
N VAL A 294 -10.17 37.92 -34.05
CA VAL A 294 -9.37 36.84 -34.62
C VAL A 294 -8.35 37.38 -35.61
N VAL A 295 -8.61 38.37 -36.46
CA VAL A 295 -7.65 38.70 -37.55
C VAL A 295 -6.37 39.41 -37.07
N ASN A 296 -6.45 40.29 -36.07
CA ASN A 296 -5.27 41.00 -35.54
C ASN A 296 -4.53 40.24 -34.44
N GLN A 297 -5.22 39.40 -33.66
CA GLN A 297 -4.54 38.46 -32.77
C GLN A 297 -4.10 37.20 -33.51
N PHE A 298 -4.74 36.76 -34.61
CA PHE A 298 -4.26 35.65 -35.44
C PHE A 298 -2.94 35.98 -36.12
N SER A 299 -2.66 37.23 -36.50
CA SER A 299 -1.36 37.57 -37.09
C SER A 299 -0.21 37.46 -36.08
N GLN A 300 -0.43 37.82 -34.81
CA GLN A 300 0.53 37.59 -33.71
C GLN A 300 0.55 36.13 -33.21
N TRP A 301 -0.59 35.46 -33.21
CA TRP A 301 -0.77 34.04 -32.83
C TRP A 301 -0.20 33.07 -33.88
N LEU A 302 -0.22 33.43 -35.17
CA LEU A 302 0.49 32.76 -36.27
C LEU A 302 2.01 32.97 -36.17
N CYS A 303 2.50 34.11 -35.67
CA CYS A 303 3.94 34.33 -35.49
C CYS A 303 4.53 33.40 -34.40
N LEU A 304 3.85 33.20 -33.26
CA LEU A 304 4.34 32.34 -32.17
C LEU A 304 4.12 30.83 -32.40
N ARG A 305 2.98 30.43 -32.97
CA ARG A 305 2.73 29.00 -33.31
C ARG A 305 3.44 28.56 -34.59
N GLY A 306 3.61 29.48 -35.55
CA GLY A 306 4.37 29.26 -36.78
C GLY A 306 5.83 28.91 -36.50
N CYS A 307 6.48 29.48 -35.48
CA CYS A 307 7.86 29.14 -35.12
C CYS A 307 8.08 27.67 -34.75
N TYR A 308 7.12 27.01 -34.09
CA TYR A 308 7.26 25.59 -33.73
C TYR A 308 7.10 24.66 -34.93
N ILE A 309 6.30 25.06 -35.92
CA ILE A 309 6.08 24.31 -37.17
C ILE A 309 7.21 24.60 -38.16
N HIS A 310 7.60 25.87 -38.32
CA HIS A 310 8.66 26.32 -39.21
C HIS A 310 10.04 25.82 -38.77
N ASN A 311 10.35 25.90 -37.48
CA ASN A 311 11.63 25.43 -36.94
C ASN A 311 11.58 23.94 -36.56
N LEU A 312 10.52 23.21 -36.93
CA LEU A 312 10.38 21.79 -36.59
C LEU A 312 11.55 20.95 -37.11
N PRO A 313 11.99 21.07 -38.39
CA PRO A 313 13.11 20.29 -38.89
C PRO A 313 14.41 20.57 -38.12
N GLU A 314 14.69 21.85 -37.84
CA GLU A 314 15.88 22.29 -37.11
C GLU A 314 15.87 21.83 -35.65
N ASN A 315 14.71 21.90 -34.99
CA ASN A 315 14.54 21.45 -33.61
C ASN A 315 14.67 19.93 -33.48
N ILE A 316 14.26 19.15 -34.49
CA ILE A 316 14.45 17.69 -34.51
C ILE A 316 15.94 17.37 -34.58
N VAL A 317 16.69 18.02 -35.48
CA VAL A 317 18.15 17.83 -35.59
C VAL A 317 18.86 18.25 -34.30
N ALA A 318 18.46 19.39 -33.72
CA ALA A 318 19.00 19.86 -32.44
C ALA A 318 18.70 18.88 -31.29
N LEU A 319 17.48 18.30 -31.24
CA LEU A 319 17.09 17.29 -30.25
C LEU A 319 17.93 16.02 -30.37
N GLN A 320 18.12 15.51 -31.59
CA GLN A 320 18.96 14.35 -31.85
C GLN A 320 20.40 14.60 -31.40
N HIS A 321 20.97 15.75 -31.76
CA HIS A 321 22.33 16.12 -31.38
C HIS A 321 22.48 16.30 -29.85
N ALA A 322 21.56 17.02 -29.21
CA ALA A 322 21.58 17.23 -27.75
C ALA A 322 21.45 15.91 -27.00
N MET A 323 20.61 14.98 -27.50
CA MET A 323 20.43 13.67 -26.90
C MET A 323 21.67 12.78 -27.06
N ALA A 324 22.35 12.86 -28.21
CA ALA A 324 23.62 12.18 -28.43
C ALA A 324 24.70 12.68 -27.46
N MET A 325 24.81 14.00 -27.27
CA MET A 325 25.74 14.61 -26.32
C MET A 325 25.43 14.24 -24.86
N LEU A 326 24.15 14.24 -24.47
CA LEU A 326 23.72 13.80 -23.14
C LEU A 326 24.04 12.31 -22.92
N THR A 327 23.87 11.47 -23.94
CA THR A 327 24.21 10.05 -23.87
C THR A 327 25.72 9.85 -23.68
N ALA A 328 26.55 10.58 -24.43
CA ALA A 328 28.01 10.53 -24.24
C ALA A 328 28.41 10.99 -22.83
N LYS A 329 27.76 12.03 -22.30
CA LYS A 329 28.00 12.53 -20.93
C LYS A 329 27.56 11.53 -19.86
N LEU A 330 26.42 10.86 -20.08
CA LEU A 330 25.96 9.75 -19.24
C LEU A 330 27.02 8.65 -19.21
N ASP A 331 27.56 8.26 -20.37
CA ASP A 331 28.59 7.23 -20.46
C ASP A 331 29.86 7.64 -19.70
N ASP A 332 30.26 8.91 -19.76
CA ASP A 332 31.43 9.43 -19.01
C ASP A 332 31.21 9.44 -17.49
N VAL A 333 30.03 9.88 -17.03
CA VAL A 333 29.66 9.84 -15.61
C VAL A 333 29.58 8.40 -15.12
N LEU A 334 28.96 7.50 -15.89
CA LEU A 334 28.89 6.07 -15.56
C LEU A 334 30.25 5.40 -15.59
N ARG A 335 31.18 5.82 -16.46
CA ARG A 335 32.56 5.32 -16.46
C ARG A 335 33.32 5.79 -15.22
N THR A 336 33.09 7.03 -14.79
CA THR A 336 33.68 7.60 -13.57
C THR A 336 33.11 6.93 -12.32
N VAL A 337 31.79 6.85 -12.20
CA VAL A 337 31.11 6.10 -11.15
C VAL A 337 31.58 4.65 -11.14
N GLY A 338 31.65 4.02 -12.30
CA GLY A 338 32.17 2.66 -12.46
C GLY A 338 33.59 2.52 -11.93
N ARG A 339 34.46 3.52 -12.14
CA ARG A 339 35.84 3.59 -11.60
C ARG A 339 35.89 3.84 -10.10
N GLU A 340 35.00 4.65 -9.54
CA GLU A 340 35.01 4.98 -8.10
C GLU A 340 34.29 3.90 -7.27
N GLU A 341 33.15 3.38 -7.74
CA GLU A 341 32.51 2.14 -7.23
C GLU A 341 33.46 0.93 -7.44
N PHE A 342 34.44 1.02 -8.34
CA PHE A 342 35.52 0.04 -8.47
C PHE A 342 36.48 -0.01 -7.25
N THR A 343 36.35 0.86 -6.26
CA THR A 343 37.18 0.79 -5.04
C THR A 343 36.47 0.07 -3.89
N GLY A 344 35.16 -0.18 -3.99
CA GLY A 344 34.36 -0.99 -3.06
C GLY A 344 33.93 -0.31 -1.76
N ARG A 345 34.47 0.88 -1.46
CA ARG A 345 34.17 1.68 -0.25
C ARG A 345 33.14 2.79 -0.47
N GLN A 346 32.76 3.01 -1.72
CA GLN A 346 31.89 4.12 -2.09
C GLN A 346 30.72 3.62 -2.94
N GLN A 347 29.54 4.18 -2.71
CA GLN A 347 28.31 3.91 -3.45
C GLN A 347 27.96 5.16 -4.26
N ARG A 348 27.44 4.99 -5.48
CA ARG A 348 26.91 6.11 -6.27
C ARG A 348 25.88 6.90 -5.45
N ILE A 349 26.11 8.20 -5.36
CA ILE A 349 25.20 9.09 -4.64
C ILE A 349 23.81 9.04 -5.27
N SER A 350 22.79 9.18 -4.42
CA SER A 350 21.38 9.15 -4.85
C SER A 350 21.10 10.13 -6.00
N GLN A 351 21.79 11.28 -6.05
CA GLN A 351 21.65 12.27 -7.12
C GLN A 351 22.06 11.71 -8.50
N VAL A 352 23.15 10.96 -8.59
CA VAL A 352 23.61 10.35 -9.85
C VAL A 352 22.71 9.18 -10.24
N GLN A 353 22.16 8.43 -9.28
CA GLN A 353 21.16 7.39 -9.54
C GLN A 353 19.88 7.96 -10.16
N VAL A 354 19.34 9.03 -9.55
CA VAL A 354 18.14 9.74 -10.02
C VAL A 354 18.41 10.36 -11.39
N TRP A 355 19.56 11.01 -11.57
CA TRP A 355 19.95 11.58 -12.86
C TRP A 355 20.05 10.51 -13.94
N HIS A 356 20.71 9.38 -13.67
CA HIS A 356 20.81 8.25 -14.61
C HIS A 356 19.43 7.72 -15.03
N ALA A 357 18.53 7.48 -14.07
CA ALA A 357 17.17 7.01 -14.37
C ALA A 357 16.38 8.02 -15.20
N ASN A 358 16.55 9.32 -14.91
CA ASN A 358 15.92 10.39 -15.68
C ASN A 358 16.46 10.45 -17.11
N VAL A 359 17.76 10.31 -17.31
CA VAL A 359 18.35 10.29 -18.66
C VAL A 359 17.85 9.10 -19.48
N LEU A 360 17.78 7.89 -18.91
CA LEU A 360 17.23 6.71 -19.60
C LEU A 360 15.74 6.86 -19.94
N THR A 361 14.96 7.41 -19.01
CA THR A 361 13.53 7.67 -19.24
C THR A 361 13.32 8.71 -20.34
N THR A 362 14.11 9.78 -20.33
CA THR A 362 14.07 10.83 -21.35
C THR A 362 14.53 10.30 -22.70
N LYS A 363 15.56 9.45 -22.74
CA LYS A 363 16.01 8.78 -23.97
C LYS A 363 14.87 8.02 -24.65
N LYS A 364 14.18 7.17 -23.90
CA LYS A 364 13.03 6.40 -24.42
C LYS A 364 11.94 7.32 -24.98
N LYS A 365 11.61 8.41 -24.27
CA LYS A 365 10.63 9.40 -24.75
C LYS A 365 11.08 10.12 -26.03
N VAL A 366 12.38 10.42 -26.16
CA VAL A 366 12.94 11.00 -27.39
C VAL A 366 12.87 9.99 -28.54
N ASP A 367 13.21 8.73 -28.30
CA ASP A 367 13.15 7.67 -29.32
C ASP A 367 11.70 7.43 -29.79
N ASP A 368 10.75 7.35 -28.84
CA ASP A 368 9.31 7.23 -29.13
C ASP A 368 8.82 8.44 -29.95
N LEU A 369 9.24 9.66 -29.60
CA LEU A 369 8.89 10.87 -30.32
C LEU A 369 9.48 10.86 -31.75
N LEU A 370 10.77 10.53 -31.89
CA LEU A 370 11.46 10.47 -33.18
C LEU A 370 10.93 9.34 -34.08
N SER A 371 10.35 8.26 -33.55
CA SER A 371 9.78 7.20 -34.38
C SER A 371 8.68 7.67 -35.35
N THR A 372 8.09 8.84 -35.09
CA THR A 372 6.98 9.42 -35.88
C THR A 372 7.37 10.66 -36.70
N TYR A 373 8.63 11.12 -36.64
CA TYR A 373 9.00 12.43 -37.19
C TYR A 373 8.88 12.53 -38.72
N GLU A 374 9.16 11.45 -39.45
CA GLU A 374 9.12 11.45 -40.92
C GLU A 374 7.70 11.69 -41.45
N ALA A 375 6.70 11.08 -40.80
CA ALA A 375 5.29 11.26 -41.12
C ALA A 375 4.83 12.70 -40.86
N GLU A 376 5.35 13.36 -39.82
CA GLU A 376 5.03 14.77 -39.51
C GLU A 376 5.74 15.76 -40.44
N LEU A 377 6.98 15.50 -40.84
CA LEU A 377 7.71 16.33 -41.82
C LEU A 377 7.02 16.31 -43.19
N GLN A 378 6.47 15.17 -43.61
CA GLN A 378 5.72 15.04 -44.87
C GLN A 378 4.37 15.78 -44.86
N ARG A 379 3.87 16.20 -43.68
CA ARG A 379 2.65 17.01 -43.55
C ARG A 379 2.91 18.50 -43.71
N LEU A 380 4.17 18.94 -43.62
CA LEU A 380 4.54 20.34 -43.84
C LEU A 380 4.29 20.76 -45.29
N CYS A 381 3.78 21.97 -45.48
CA CYS A 381 3.54 22.60 -46.77
C CYS A 381 3.96 24.08 -46.72
N LEU A 382 4.00 24.76 -47.87
CA LEU A 382 4.44 26.16 -47.96
C LEU A 382 5.80 26.40 -47.28
N CYS A 383 6.82 25.61 -47.66
CA CYS A 383 8.19 25.73 -47.13
C CYS A 383 8.29 25.63 -45.58
N GLY A 384 7.37 24.88 -44.94
CA GLY A 384 7.39 24.66 -43.49
C GLY A 384 6.61 25.70 -42.67
N PHE A 385 6.03 26.73 -43.31
CA PHE A 385 5.21 27.73 -42.61
C PHE A 385 3.78 27.26 -42.32
N CYS A 386 3.34 26.16 -42.95
CA CYS A 386 2.01 25.59 -42.77
C CYS A 386 2.08 24.05 -42.73
N SER A 387 1.03 23.41 -42.20
CA SER A 387 0.89 21.95 -42.20
C SER A 387 -0.52 21.56 -42.65
N LYS A 388 -0.62 20.39 -43.31
CA LYS A 388 -1.91 19.76 -43.67
C LYS A 388 -2.78 19.47 -42.44
N ASP A 389 -2.17 19.32 -41.26
CA ASP A 389 -2.85 19.31 -39.95
C ASP A 389 -2.10 20.23 -38.98
N LEU A 390 -2.54 21.49 -38.93
CA LEU A 390 -1.90 22.55 -38.15
C LEU A 390 -1.89 22.25 -36.63
N LYS A 391 -2.89 21.51 -36.13
CA LYS A 391 -3.02 21.23 -34.69
C LYS A 391 -2.06 20.12 -34.28
N LEU A 392 -2.00 19.03 -35.05
CA LEU A 392 -1.07 17.93 -34.78
C LEU A 392 0.38 18.37 -34.94
N SER A 393 0.74 19.07 -36.01
CA SER A 393 2.12 19.50 -36.25
C SER A 393 2.61 20.57 -35.26
N TYR A 394 1.72 21.44 -34.78
CA TYR A 394 2.04 22.37 -33.68
C TYR A 394 2.29 21.63 -32.36
N LEU A 395 1.40 20.69 -31.99
CA LEU A 395 1.56 19.90 -30.76
C LEU A 395 2.83 19.05 -30.80
N TYR A 396 3.14 18.48 -31.96
CA TYR A 396 4.35 17.72 -32.20
C TYR A 396 5.60 18.60 -32.10
N GLY A 397 5.65 19.74 -32.80
CA GLY A 397 6.81 20.65 -32.72
C GLY A 397 7.02 21.30 -31.36
N ARG A 398 5.93 21.55 -30.62
CA ARG A 398 6.02 21.97 -29.21
C ARG A 398 6.61 20.84 -28.35
N SER A 399 6.20 19.59 -28.57
CA SER A 399 6.72 18.43 -27.85
C SER A 399 8.21 18.22 -28.13
N VAL A 400 8.66 18.33 -29.38
CA VAL A 400 10.09 18.28 -29.76
C VAL A 400 10.89 19.38 -29.05
N ARG A 401 10.38 20.62 -29.02
CA ARG A 401 11.09 21.74 -28.37
C ARG A 401 11.15 21.61 -26.84
N LEU A 402 10.09 21.08 -26.22
CA LEU A 402 10.07 20.81 -24.78
C LEU A 402 11.04 19.67 -24.41
N MET A 403 11.05 18.59 -25.21
CA MET A 403 12.00 17.51 -25.02
C MET A 403 13.44 17.98 -25.20
N LEU A 404 13.71 18.87 -26.16
CA LEU A 404 15.05 19.45 -26.35
C LEU A 404 15.51 20.21 -25.10
N ARG A 405 14.64 21.04 -24.51
CA ARG A 405 14.95 21.75 -23.27
C ARG A 405 15.18 20.80 -22.09
N GLU A 406 14.40 19.73 -21.99
CA GLU A 406 14.59 18.72 -20.95
C GLU A 406 15.93 17.98 -21.09
N VAL A 407 16.33 17.67 -22.32
CA VAL A 407 17.64 17.08 -22.63
C VAL A 407 18.77 18.07 -22.32
N GLU A 408 18.63 19.34 -22.67
CA GLU A 408 19.59 20.40 -22.34
C GLU A 408 19.72 20.60 -20.81
N LYS A 409 18.60 20.57 -20.09
CA LYS A 409 18.57 20.65 -18.61
C LYS A 409 19.28 19.45 -17.99
N LEU A 410 18.96 18.22 -18.40
CA LEU A 410 19.65 17.02 -17.92
C LEU A 410 21.14 17.05 -18.25
N SER A 411 21.52 17.62 -19.41
CA SER A 411 22.91 17.83 -19.78
C SER A 411 23.63 18.79 -18.83
N SER A 412 22.98 19.89 -18.42
CA SER A 412 23.53 20.82 -17.43
C SER A 412 23.68 20.19 -16.03
N GLN A 413 22.76 19.30 -15.64
CA GLN A 413 22.78 18.61 -14.35
C GLN A 413 23.84 17.49 -14.25
N GLY A 414 24.35 17.01 -15.38
CA GLY A 414 25.36 15.94 -15.43
C GLY A 414 26.78 16.35 -15.02
N GLY A 415 26.99 17.54 -14.47
CA GLY A 415 28.29 18.04 -14.02
C GLY A 415 28.55 17.73 -12.54
N PHE A 416 28.83 16.47 -12.21
CA PHE A 416 29.09 16.04 -10.84
C PHE A 416 30.59 16.13 -10.50
N ASP A 417 30.95 16.94 -9.51
CA ASP A 417 32.33 16.98 -8.97
C ASP A 417 32.65 15.73 -8.13
N VAL A 418 31.64 15.19 -7.43
CA VAL A 418 31.72 13.95 -6.66
C VAL A 418 30.53 13.08 -7.06
N VAL A 419 30.83 11.85 -7.50
CA VAL A 419 29.82 10.93 -8.05
C VAL A 419 29.45 9.77 -7.11
N VAL A 420 30.17 9.62 -5.99
CA VAL A 420 30.02 8.52 -5.02
C VAL A 420 30.24 9.00 -3.57
N GLU A 421 29.64 8.34 -2.58
CA GLU A 421 29.75 8.61 -1.13
C GLU A 421 30.14 7.36 -0.34
N ALA A 422 30.63 7.53 0.90
CA ALA A 422 31.01 6.42 1.78
C ALA A 422 29.78 5.66 2.28
N SER A 423 29.81 4.33 2.19
CA SER A 423 28.64 3.50 2.49
C SER A 423 28.52 3.12 3.97
N THR A 424 27.32 3.26 4.54
CA THR A 424 26.94 2.71 5.86
C THR A 424 26.18 1.40 5.66
N PHE A 425 26.81 0.24 5.90
CA PHE A 425 26.15 -1.06 5.88
C PHE A 425 25.67 -1.48 7.27
N GLY A 426 24.57 -2.26 7.30
CA GLY A 426 23.83 -2.62 8.50
C GLY A 426 24.61 -3.53 9.45
N GLU A 427 24.40 -3.30 10.75
CA GLU A 427 24.80 -4.21 11.83
C GLU A 427 24.34 -5.64 11.56
N VAL A 428 25.05 -6.63 12.13
CA VAL A 428 24.68 -8.04 12.02
C VAL A 428 23.27 -8.24 12.60
N ASP A 429 22.33 -8.73 11.79
CA ASP A 429 20.99 -9.08 12.26
C ASP A 429 21.09 -10.29 13.21
N GLU A 430 20.95 -10.07 14.52
CA GLU A 430 20.82 -11.17 15.47
C GLU A 430 19.54 -11.98 15.18
N ILE A 431 19.70 -13.30 15.03
CA ILE A 431 18.59 -14.22 14.80
C ILE A 431 18.17 -14.81 16.16
N PRO A 432 16.92 -14.62 16.62
CA PRO A 432 16.49 -15.16 17.91
C PRO A 432 16.60 -16.69 17.94
N ILE A 433 17.21 -17.25 18.98
CA ILE A 433 17.33 -18.71 19.16
C ILE A 433 16.42 -19.17 20.30
N GLN A 434 15.89 -20.40 20.23
CA GLN A 434 15.20 -20.97 21.39
C GLN A 434 16.20 -21.07 22.56
N PRO A 435 15.81 -20.75 23.80
CA PRO A 435 16.73 -20.72 24.95
C PRO A 435 17.27 -22.11 25.36
N ASN A 436 16.78 -23.19 24.76
CA ASN A 436 17.09 -24.58 25.11
C ASN A 436 17.96 -25.25 24.03
N ILE A 437 19.18 -24.76 23.83
CA ILE A 437 20.19 -25.43 23.00
C ILE A 437 20.95 -26.38 23.92
N PHE A 438 21.14 -27.63 23.49
CA PHE A 438 21.84 -28.66 24.27
C PHE A 438 22.92 -29.33 23.43
N GLY A 439 24.09 -29.54 24.02
CA GLY A 439 25.16 -30.36 23.44
C GLY A 439 25.85 -29.77 22.20
N GLN A 440 25.55 -28.52 21.86
CA GLN A 440 26.14 -27.84 20.69
C GLN A 440 27.27 -26.88 21.06
N GLU A 441 27.54 -26.61 22.34
CA GLU A 441 28.51 -25.61 22.79
C GLU A 441 29.92 -25.93 22.28
N ARG A 442 30.38 -27.17 22.50
CA ARG A 442 31.69 -27.65 22.01
C ARG A 442 31.77 -27.63 20.48
N MET A 443 30.66 -27.95 19.82
CA MET A 443 30.59 -27.98 18.36
C MET A 443 30.61 -26.58 17.76
N LEU A 444 29.94 -25.62 18.41
CA LEU A 444 29.98 -24.20 18.06
C LEU A 444 31.39 -23.65 18.21
N GLU A 445 32.09 -23.96 19.30
CA GLU A 445 33.49 -23.54 19.48
C GLU A 445 34.41 -24.14 18.41
N LYS A 446 34.27 -25.45 18.12
CA LYS A 446 35.03 -26.11 17.05
C LYS A 446 34.74 -25.49 15.68
N ALA A 447 33.47 -25.37 15.31
CA ALA A 447 33.03 -24.82 14.03
C ALA A 447 33.47 -23.35 13.87
N TRP A 448 33.34 -22.55 14.92
CA TRP A 448 33.80 -21.18 14.95
C TRP A 448 35.32 -21.08 14.77
N THR A 449 36.09 -21.92 15.46
CA THR A 449 37.55 -21.96 15.34
C THR A 449 37.99 -22.31 13.92
N LEU A 450 37.39 -23.35 13.32
CA LEU A 450 37.67 -23.76 11.95
C LEU A 450 37.28 -22.69 10.92
N LEU A 451 36.13 -22.04 11.10
CA LEU A 451 35.71 -20.96 10.23
C LEU A 451 36.65 -19.75 10.34
N MET A 452 37.17 -19.46 11.53
CA MET A 452 37.98 -18.27 11.79
C MET A 452 39.49 -18.46 11.54
N GLU A 453 39.97 -19.67 11.30
CA GLU A 453 41.38 -19.98 11.06
C GLU A 453 41.96 -19.31 9.78
N ASP A 454 43.25 -18.95 9.83
CA ASP A 454 43.97 -18.26 8.76
C ASP A 454 44.26 -19.18 7.55
N GLY A 455 43.33 -19.19 6.59
CA GLY A 455 43.40 -20.00 5.37
C GLY A 455 42.19 -20.90 5.16
N SER A 456 41.43 -21.16 6.21
CA SER A 456 40.13 -21.81 6.15
C SER A 456 39.08 -20.77 5.78
N GLY A 457 38.64 -20.79 4.53
CA GLY A 457 37.67 -19.83 4.01
C GLY A 457 36.25 -20.39 3.88
N MET A 458 36.10 -21.71 3.96
CA MET A 458 34.81 -22.41 3.84
C MET A 458 34.62 -23.41 4.97
N LEU A 459 33.42 -23.44 5.54
CA LEU A 459 32.99 -24.42 6.54
C LEU A 459 31.74 -25.13 6.04
N GLY A 460 31.82 -26.45 5.89
CA GLY A 460 30.65 -27.30 5.66
C GLY A 460 30.20 -27.95 6.97
N LEU A 461 28.94 -27.72 7.36
CA LEU A 461 28.27 -28.42 8.44
C LEU A 461 27.37 -29.51 7.83
N TYR A 462 27.69 -30.79 8.02
CA TYR A 462 26.87 -31.88 7.48
C TYR A 462 26.28 -32.78 8.56
N GLY A 463 25.19 -33.47 8.26
CA GLY A 463 24.54 -34.39 9.19
C GLY A 463 23.09 -34.66 8.84
N MET A 464 22.48 -35.64 9.50
CA MET A 464 21.10 -36.09 9.25
C MET A 464 20.09 -34.93 9.37
N GLY A 465 18.95 -35.02 8.67
CA GLY A 465 17.83 -34.10 8.85
C GLY A 465 17.39 -34.02 10.32
N GLY A 466 17.04 -32.82 10.82
CA GLY A 466 16.57 -32.65 12.20
C GLY A 466 17.64 -32.71 13.31
N VAL A 467 18.93 -32.82 12.96
CA VAL A 467 20.04 -32.89 13.94
C VAL A 467 20.44 -31.52 14.54
N GLY A 468 19.90 -30.42 14.01
CA GLY A 468 20.16 -29.07 14.53
C GLY A 468 21.27 -28.29 13.80
N LYS A 469 21.56 -28.62 12.54
CA LYS A 469 22.53 -27.89 11.68
C LYS A 469 22.18 -26.40 11.54
N THR A 470 20.93 -26.09 11.20
CA THR A 470 20.43 -24.72 11.09
C THR A 470 20.55 -23.98 12.42
N THR A 471 20.29 -24.65 13.55
CA THR A 471 20.47 -24.08 14.90
C THR A 471 21.94 -23.74 15.18
N LEU A 472 22.87 -24.59 14.74
CA LEU A 472 24.30 -24.33 14.85
C LEU A 472 24.76 -23.18 13.95
N LEU A 473 24.29 -23.13 12.69
CA LEU A 473 24.57 -22.03 11.76
C LEU A 473 24.00 -20.70 12.29
N THR A 474 22.83 -20.73 12.94
CA THR A 474 22.22 -19.57 13.59
C THR A 474 23.07 -19.04 14.75
N GLN A 475 23.64 -19.94 15.57
CA GLN A 475 24.59 -19.55 16.63
C GLN A 475 25.87 -18.93 16.06
N ILE A 476 26.37 -19.46 14.93
CA ILE A 476 27.51 -18.87 14.20
C ILE A 476 27.16 -17.45 13.71
N ASN A 477 25.97 -17.23 13.14
CA ASN A 477 25.51 -15.90 12.74
C ASN A 477 25.57 -14.91 13.90
N ASN A 478 25.02 -15.27 15.06
CA ASN A 478 24.96 -14.38 16.21
C ASN A 478 26.34 -14.11 16.81
N LYS A 479 27.29 -15.06 16.72
CA LYS A 479 28.69 -14.80 17.10
C LYS A 479 29.36 -13.73 16.22
N PHE A 480 28.95 -13.56 14.96
CA PHE A 480 29.46 -12.47 14.15
C PHE A 480 29.04 -11.09 14.68
N SER A 481 27.93 -10.98 15.40
CA SER A 481 27.52 -9.73 16.08
C SER A 481 28.51 -9.31 17.16
N GLU A 482 29.19 -10.27 17.82
CA GLU A 482 30.19 -10.01 18.85
C GLU A 482 31.52 -9.47 18.28
N ILE A 483 31.74 -9.60 16.96
CA ILE A 483 32.98 -9.20 16.27
C ILE A 483 32.72 -8.28 15.06
N SER A 484 31.71 -7.42 15.17
CA SER A 484 31.26 -6.48 14.12
C SER A 484 32.39 -5.64 13.50
N ASP A 485 33.49 -5.41 14.23
CA ASP A 485 34.62 -4.62 13.76
C ASP A 485 35.50 -5.34 12.71
N ARG A 486 35.34 -6.66 12.52
CA ARG A 486 36.19 -7.49 11.63
C ARG A 486 35.54 -7.83 10.28
N PHE A 487 34.22 -7.76 10.18
CA PHE A 487 33.46 -8.08 8.98
C PHE A 487 32.52 -6.94 8.62
N GLU A 488 32.51 -6.54 7.35
CA GLU A 488 31.71 -5.41 6.87
C GLU A 488 30.25 -5.81 6.58
N VAL A 489 29.98 -7.11 6.34
CA VAL A 489 28.64 -7.63 6.07
C VAL A 489 28.52 -9.13 6.38
N VAL A 490 27.40 -9.53 6.96
CA VAL A 490 27.01 -10.93 7.18
C VAL A 490 25.73 -11.19 6.39
N ILE A 491 25.75 -12.22 5.54
CA ILE A 491 24.69 -12.51 4.58
C ILE A 491 24.14 -13.90 4.86
N TRP A 492 22.86 -13.99 5.25
CA TRP A 492 22.15 -15.25 5.43
C TRP A 492 21.27 -15.55 4.22
N VAL A 493 21.41 -16.73 3.62
CA VAL A 493 20.58 -17.19 2.48
C VAL A 493 20.08 -18.60 2.74
N VAL A 494 18.77 -18.82 2.59
CA VAL A 494 18.16 -20.16 2.64
C VAL A 494 18.08 -20.71 1.22
N VAL A 495 18.86 -21.76 0.95
CA VAL A 495 18.95 -22.41 -0.36
C VAL A 495 17.72 -23.29 -0.55
N SER A 496 17.55 -24.36 0.24
CA SER A 496 16.51 -25.40 0.04
C SER A 496 16.66 -26.15 -1.30
N LYS A 497 16.03 -27.32 -1.41
CA LYS A 497 16.13 -28.20 -2.61
C LYS A 497 15.70 -27.52 -3.92
N SER A 498 14.87 -26.49 -3.83
CA SER A 498 14.20 -25.85 -4.96
C SER A 498 14.79 -24.48 -5.32
N ALA A 499 15.90 -24.06 -4.69
CA ALA A 499 16.53 -22.78 -5.01
C ALA A 499 17.14 -22.76 -6.42
N THR A 500 16.79 -21.71 -7.17
CA THR A 500 17.50 -21.33 -8.38
C THR A 500 18.65 -20.37 -8.06
N VAL A 501 19.66 -20.31 -8.93
CA VAL A 501 20.77 -19.33 -8.82
C VAL A 501 20.21 -17.90 -8.74
N ARG A 502 19.17 -17.59 -9.51
CA ARG A 502 18.47 -16.30 -9.48
C ARG A 502 17.90 -15.93 -8.10
N LYS A 503 17.32 -16.90 -7.37
CA LYS A 503 16.83 -16.67 -5.99
C LYS A 503 17.99 -16.30 -5.06
N ILE A 504 19.08 -17.07 -5.10
CA ILE A 504 20.28 -16.83 -4.28
C ILE A 504 20.88 -15.46 -4.60
N GLN A 505 21.03 -15.13 -5.89
CA GLN A 505 21.52 -13.82 -6.34
C GLN A 505 20.66 -12.67 -5.82
N ARG A 506 19.33 -12.82 -5.84
CA ARG A 506 18.40 -11.80 -5.33
C ARG A 506 18.57 -11.58 -3.82
N ASP A 507 18.62 -12.66 -3.05
CA ASP A 507 18.73 -12.59 -1.59
C ASP A 507 20.08 -11.95 -1.18
N ILE A 508 21.17 -12.26 -1.89
CA ILE A 508 22.49 -11.62 -1.70
C ILE A 508 22.43 -10.15 -2.13
N ALA A 509 21.93 -9.85 -3.33
CA ALA A 509 21.86 -8.50 -3.88
C ALA A 509 21.11 -7.53 -2.95
N GLN A 510 19.99 -7.99 -2.37
CA GLN A 510 19.22 -7.22 -1.40
C GLN A 510 20.07 -6.89 -0.15
N LYS A 511 20.81 -7.86 0.38
CA LYS A 511 21.66 -7.67 1.58
C LYS A 511 22.87 -6.77 1.33
N VAL A 512 23.42 -6.74 0.10
CA VAL A 512 24.55 -5.87 -0.24
C VAL A 512 24.15 -4.51 -0.82
N GLY A 513 22.85 -4.19 -0.84
CA GLY A 513 22.33 -2.88 -1.28
C GLY A 513 22.31 -2.67 -2.80
N LEU A 514 22.32 -3.75 -3.59
CA LEU A 514 22.14 -3.67 -5.04
C LEU A 514 20.63 -3.52 -5.36
N VAL A 515 20.20 -2.29 -5.66
CA VAL A 515 18.81 -1.98 -6.02
C VAL A 515 18.51 -2.44 -7.45
N GLU A 516 17.49 -3.28 -7.62
CA GLU A 516 16.92 -3.61 -8.93
C GLU A 516 16.14 -2.41 -9.49
N MET A 517 16.79 -1.58 -10.31
CA MET A 517 16.12 -0.55 -11.12
C MET A 517 15.43 -1.22 -12.32
N GLY A 518 14.16 -0.87 -12.57
CA GLY A 518 13.23 -1.62 -13.43
C GLY A 518 13.42 -1.59 -14.96
N SER A 519 12.53 -2.37 -15.60
CA SER A 519 12.17 -2.56 -17.02
C SER A 519 13.19 -3.17 -18.00
N GLY A 520 14.11 -3.99 -17.51
CA GLY A 520 14.76 -5.04 -18.30
C GLY A 520 15.30 -6.09 -17.33
N GLU A 521 14.86 -7.34 -17.43
CA GLU A 521 15.46 -8.40 -16.60
C GLU A 521 16.96 -8.47 -16.92
N LYS A 522 17.82 -8.06 -15.98
CA LYS A 522 19.26 -8.32 -16.10
C LYS A 522 19.46 -9.83 -16.15
N ASP A 523 20.18 -10.29 -17.16
CA ASP A 523 20.60 -11.70 -17.28
C ASP A 523 21.39 -12.16 -16.04
N GLU A 524 21.30 -13.45 -15.69
CA GLU A 524 21.92 -14.03 -14.50
C GLU A 524 23.44 -13.77 -14.44
N ASN A 525 24.12 -13.73 -15.58
CA ASN A 525 25.55 -13.45 -15.65
C ASN A 525 25.90 -12.01 -15.24
N GLN A 526 25.06 -11.05 -15.63
CA GLN A 526 25.28 -9.65 -15.28
C GLN A 526 25.05 -9.43 -13.79
N ARG A 527 24.05 -10.10 -13.20
CA ARG A 527 23.79 -10.10 -11.75
C ARG A 527 24.96 -10.68 -10.97
N ALA A 528 25.51 -11.81 -11.44
CA ALA A 528 26.69 -12.43 -10.85
C ALA A 528 27.89 -11.48 -10.86
N LEU A 529 28.11 -10.78 -11.97
CA LEU A 529 29.22 -9.82 -12.10
C LEU A 529 29.06 -8.62 -11.15
N ASP A 530 27.83 -8.09 -11.01
CA ASP A 530 27.51 -7.00 -10.10
C ASP A 530 27.79 -7.42 -8.64
N ILE A 531 27.29 -8.58 -8.23
CA ILE A 531 27.54 -9.16 -6.90
C ILE A 531 29.04 -9.36 -6.66
N TYR A 532 29.75 -9.94 -7.63
CA TYR A 532 31.20 -10.21 -7.53
C TYR A 532 32.02 -8.94 -7.35
N ASN A 533 31.69 -7.88 -8.08
CA ASN A 533 32.40 -6.61 -8.01
C ASN A 533 32.24 -5.92 -6.64
N VAL A 534 31.10 -6.10 -5.98
CA VAL A 534 30.87 -5.62 -4.62
C VAL A 534 31.61 -6.49 -3.60
N LEU A 535 31.39 -7.81 -3.64
CA LEU A 535 31.90 -8.73 -2.62
C LEU A 535 33.42 -8.90 -2.64
N ARG A 536 34.08 -8.85 -3.81
CA ARG A 536 35.53 -9.08 -3.91
C ARG A 536 36.41 -8.05 -3.19
N ARG A 537 35.83 -6.92 -2.77
CA ARG A 537 36.54 -5.81 -2.12
C ARG A 537 36.23 -5.64 -0.65
N ARG A 538 35.45 -6.58 -0.08
CA ARG A 538 34.94 -6.50 1.28
C ARG A 538 35.23 -7.79 2.03
N LYS A 539 35.41 -7.66 3.33
CA LYS A 539 35.38 -8.80 4.24
C LYS A 539 33.94 -9.12 4.59
N PHE A 540 33.45 -10.26 4.15
CA PHE A 540 32.08 -10.69 4.42
C PHE A 540 32.01 -12.13 4.90
N ALA A 541 30.93 -12.43 5.61
CA ALA A 541 30.53 -13.80 5.91
C ALA A 541 29.26 -14.14 5.13
N LEU A 542 29.25 -15.25 4.40
CA LEU A 542 28.07 -15.79 3.71
C LEU A 542 27.65 -17.11 4.38
N LEU A 543 26.43 -17.14 4.87
CA LEU A 543 25.82 -18.28 5.56
C LEU A 543 24.74 -18.87 4.64
N LEU A 544 25.02 -20.04 4.05
CA LEU A 544 24.09 -20.74 3.15
C LEU A 544 23.42 -21.89 3.90
N ASP A 545 22.15 -21.74 4.23
CA ASP A 545 21.40 -22.76 4.93
C ASP A 545 20.71 -23.73 3.96
N ASP A 546 20.77 -25.01 4.28
CA ASP A 546 20.11 -26.15 3.63
C ASP A 546 20.48 -26.34 2.15
N ILE A 547 21.77 -26.62 1.89
CA ILE A 547 22.28 -26.96 0.55
C ILE A 547 22.04 -28.45 0.24
N TRP A 548 21.40 -28.73 -0.89
CA TRP A 548 21.15 -30.08 -1.39
C TRP A 548 22.13 -30.52 -2.49
N GLU A 549 22.57 -29.57 -3.33
CA GLU A 549 23.51 -29.80 -4.44
C GLU A 549 24.58 -28.71 -4.48
N LYS A 550 25.65 -28.92 -5.25
CA LYS A 550 26.76 -27.95 -5.34
C LYS A 550 26.22 -26.59 -5.79
N VAL A 551 26.40 -25.56 -4.94
CA VAL A 551 26.13 -24.17 -5.32
C VAL A 551 27.37 -23.63 -6.04
N ASP A 552 27.20 -23.25 -7.31
CA ASP A 552 28.28 -22.60 -8.04
C ASP A 552 28.42 -21.14 -7.59
N LEU A 553 29.33 -20.90 -6.63
CA LEU A 553 29.63 -19.57 -6.12
C LEU A 553 30.00 -18.58 -7.24
N LYS A 554 30.66 -19.05 -8.31
CA LYS A 554 31.00 -18.19 -9.45
C LYS A 554 29.76 -17.75 -10.22
N ALA A 555 28.82 -18.66 -10.47
CA ALA A 555 27.55 -18.35 -11.13
C ALA A 555 26.66 -17.43 -10.27
N VAL A 556 26.75 -17.52 -8.94
CA VAL A 556 26.07 -16.58 -8.02
C VAL A 556 26.76 -15.22 -7.98
N GLY A 557 28.07 -15.14 -8.26
CA GLY A 557 28.87 -13.93 -8.14
C GLY A 557 29.63 -13.81 -6.82
N VAL A 558 29.73 -14.87 -6.04
CA VAL A 558 30.48 -14.88 -4.77
C VAL A 558 31.95 -15.20 -5.06
N PRO A 559 32.91 -14.36 -4.67
CA PRO A 559 34.33 -14.69 -4.78
C PRO A 559 34.67 -15.89 -3.88
N TYR A 560 35.50 -16.80 -4.39
CA TYR A 560 35.98 -17.92 -3.57
C TYR A 560 36.79 -17.41 -2.38
N PRO A 561 36.58 -17.97 -1.18
CA PRO A 561 37.35 -17.60 0.00
C PRO A 561 38.85 -17.84 -0.16
N THR A 562 39.67 -16.85 0.17
CA THR A 562 41.14 -16.95 0.15
C THR A 562 41.74 -16.26 1.38
N ARG A 563 43.00 -16.57 1.71
CA ARG A 563 43.74 -15.86 2.77
C ARG A 563 43.75 -14.34 2.60
N ASN A 564 43.76 -13.86 1.36
CA ASN A 564 43.93 -12.44 1.05
C ASN A 564 42.63 -11.65 1.07
N ASN A 565 41.49 -12.26 0.72
CA ASN A 565 40.20 -11.54 0.67
C ASN A 565 39.44 -11.56 2.00
N GLY A 566 39.81 -12.43 2.95
CA GLY A 566 39.18 -12.51 4.27
C GLY A 566 37.69 -12.89 4.24
N CYS A 567 37.21 -13.38 3.09
CA CYS A 567 35.85 -13.89 2.92
C CYS A 567 35.68 -15.20 3.68
N LYS A 568 34.53 -15.38 4.32
CA LYS A 568 34.15 -16.60 5.02
C LYS A 568 32.82 -17.10 4.47
N VAL A 569 32.73 -18.39 4.14
CA VAL A 569 31.48 -19.04 3.75
C VAL A 569 31.22 -20.19 4.70
N ALA A 570 30.07 -20.22 5.34
CA ALA A 570 29.63 -21.39 6.10
C ALA A 570 28.30 -21.90 5.53
N PHE A 571 28.13 -23.20 5.46
CA PHE A 571 26.91 -23.77 4.92
C PHE A 571 26.49 -25.05 5.62
N THR A 572 25.19 -25.36 5.57
CA THR A 572 24.64 -26.60 6.10
C THR A 572 24.19 -27.51 4.96
N THR A 573 24.36 -28.83 5.11
CA THR A 573 23.89 -29.82 4.13
C THR A 573 23.59 -31.15 4.81
N ARG A 574 22.81 -32.02 4.18
CA ARG A 574 22.65 -33.41 4.62
C ARG A 574 23.75 -34.33 4.09
N SER A 575 24.47 -33.93 3.04
CA SER A 575 25.41 -34.80 2.32
C SER A 575 26.87 -34.38 2.54
N ARG A 576 27.70 -35.32 3.01
CA ARG A 576 29.15 -35.13 3.08
C ARG A 576 29.76 -34.90 1.69
N ASP A 577 29.22 -35.56 0.66
CA ASP A 577 29.71 -35.41 -0.72
C ASP A 577 29.46 -34.01 -1.28
N VAL A 578 28.38 -33.34 -0.85
CA VAL A 578 28.15 -31.92 -1.20
C VAL A 578 29.26 -31.05 -0.60
N CYS A 579 29.71 -31.32 0.63
CA CYS A 579 30.84 -30.58 1.23
C CYS A 579 32.11 -30.73 0.39
N GLY A 580 32.44 -31.96 -0.04
CA GLY A 580 33.59 -32.20 -0.91
C GLY A 580 33.45 -31.50 -2.28
N ARG A 581 32.25 -31.53 -2.88
CA ARG A 581 31.96 -30.81 -4.15
C ARG A 581 32.04 -29.29 -4.03
N MET A 582 31.79 -28.75 -2.85
CA MET A 582 31.98 -27.34 -2.49
C MET A 582 33.45 -26.99 -2.18
N GLY A 583 34.34 -27.99 -2.11
CA GLY A 583 35.77 -27.80 -1.84
C GLY A 583 36.13 -27.70 -0.35
N VAL A 584 35.35 -28.36 0.52
CA VAL A 584 35.66 -28.49 1.96
C VAL A 584 36.22 -29.89 2.23
N ASP A 585 37.51 -29.94 2.57
CA ASP A 585 38.23 -31.21 2.79
C ASP A 585 37.92 -31.84 4.18
N ASP A 586 37.73 -31.01 5.21
CA ASP A 586 37.39 -31.45 6.57
C ASP A 586 36.08 -30.79 7.07
N PRO A 587 34.91 -31.26 6.60
CA PRO A 587 33.63 -30.71 7.03
C PRO A 587 33.27 -31.20 8.45
N VAL A 588 32.55 -30.36 9.21
CA VAL A 588 32.12 -30.69 10.57
C VAL A 588 30.84 -31.50 10.52
N GLU A 589 30.89 -32.72 11.04
CA GLU A 589 29.70 -33.54 11.26
C GLU A 589 28.92 -33.06 12.48
N VAL A 590 27.67 -32.68 12.26
CA VAL A 590 26.69 -32.42 13.31
C VAL A 590 26.05 -33.75 13.66
N SER A 591 26.58 -34.40 14.68
CA SER A 591 26.11 -35.69 15.19
C SER A 591 24.89 -35.56 16.08
N CYS A 592 24.17 -36.67 16.27
CA CYS A 592 23.12 -36.77 17.28
C CYS A 592 23.65 -36.50 18.70
N LEU A 593 22.76 -36.09 19.59
CA LEU A 593 23.05 -35.83 21.00
C LEU A 593 23.53 -37.09 21.71
N GLN A 594 24.43 -36.92 22.68
CA GLN A 594 24.84 -38.02 23.55
C GLN A 594 23.66 -38.46 24.44
N PRO A 595 23.68 -39.69 24.99
CA PRO A 595 22.55 -40.21 25.77
C PRO A 595 22.10 -39.31 26.94
N ASP A 596 23.05 -38.64 27.61
CA ASP A 596 22.75 -37.74 28.73
C ASP A 596 22.12 -36.43 28.25
N GLU A 597 22.68 -35.81 27.21
CA GLU A 597 22.14 -34.58 26.58
C GLU A 597 20.75 -34.84 25.96
N SER A 598 20.57 -36.03 25.37
CA SER A 598 19.29 -36.49 24.82
C SER A 598 18.23 -36.62 25.90
N TRP A 599 18.63 -37.15 27.06
CA TRP A 599 17.75 -37.29 28.21
C TRP A 599 17.36 -35.92 28.76
N ASP A 600 18.31 -34.99 28.88
CA ASP A 600 18.05 -33.64 29.39
C ASP A 600 17.06 -32.86 28.50
N LEU A 601 17.25 -32.93 27.17
CA LEU A 601 16.31 -32.36 26.21
C LEU A 601 14.92 -32.99 26.35
N PHE A 602 14.84 -34.33 26.35
CA PHE A 602 13.57 -35.05 26.44
C PHE A 602 12.82 -34.79 27.76
N GLN A 603 13.55 -34.76 28.88
CA GLN A 603 12.99 -34.47 30.20
C GLN A 603 12.35 -33.08 30.24
N ARG A 604 13.02 -32.06 29.66
CA ARG A 604 12.46 -30.71 29.57
C ARG A 604 11.20 -30.66 28.71
N THR A 605 11.19 -31.35 27.57
CA THR A 605 10.04 -31.37 26.66
C THR A 605 8.83 -32.08 27.27
N VAL A 606 9.02 -33.23 27.93
CA VAL A 606 7.93 -33.98 28.59
C VAL A 606 7.36 -33.24 29.81
N GLY A 607 8.21 -32.47 30.50
CA GLY A 607 7.86 -31.67 31.66
C GLY A 607 7.78 -32.45 32.98
N GLU A 608 8.12 -31.78 34.09
CA GLU A 608 8.22 -32.38 35.42
C GLU A 608 6.88 -32.95 35.92
N ASN A 609 5.76 -32.29 35.61
CA ASN A 609 4.43 -32.74 36.01
C ASN A 609 4.10 -34.14 35.47
N THR A 610 4.56 -34.44 34.24
CA THR A 610 4.36 -35.73 33.61
C THR A 610 5.29 -36.78 34.20
N LEU A 611 6.57 -36.45 34.34
CA LEU A 611 7.58 -37.37 34.84
C LEU A 611 7.35 -37.73 36.31
N GLY A 612 6.83 -36.79 37.10
CA GLY A 612 6.46 -37.00 38.50
C GLY A 612 5.13 -37.69 38.72
N SER A 613 4.38 -38.06 37.67
CA SER A 613 3.06 -38.67 37.81
C SER A 613 3.08 -40.12 38.32
N HIS A 614 4.20 -40.83 38.18
CA HIS A 614 4.42 -42.18 38.75
C HIS A 614 5.93 -42.48 38.88
N PRO A 615 6.40 -43.21 39.92
CA PRO A 615 7.82 -43.51 40.12
C PRO A 615 8.50 -44.28 38.97
N ASP A 616 7.76 -45.12 38.25
CA ASP A 616 8.28 -45.92 37.13
C ASP A 616 8.37 -45.15 35.79
N ILE A 617 7.69 -44.01 35.67
CA ILE A 617 7.63 -43.23 34.42
C ILE A 617 9.00 -42.67 34.02
N PRO A 618 9.84 -42.13 34.92
CA PRO A 618 11.18 -41.66 34.56
C PRO A 618 12.06 -42.74 33.90
N GLU A 619 11.97 -44.01 34.33
CA GLU A 619 12.74 -45.10 33.71
C GLU A 619 12.19 -45.44 32.32
N LEU A 620 10.87 -45.49 32.16
CA LEU A 620 10.22 -45.69 30.86
C LEU A 620 10.51 -44.52 29.91
N ALA A 621 10.51 -43.30 30.42
CA ALA A 621 10.86 -42.10 29.66
C ALA A 621 12.30 -42.16 29.14
N ARG A 622 13.26 -42.65 29.93
CA ARG A 622 14.62 -42.92 29.46
C ARG A 622 14.65 -43.97 28.35
N LYS A 623 13.82 -45.03 28.45
CA LYS A 623 13.69 -46.03 27.38
C LYS A 623 13.16 -45.41 26.09
N VAL A 624 12.12 -44.56 26.16
CA VAL A 624 11.59 -43.82 25.01
C VAL A 624 12.63 -42.87 24.40
N ALA A 625 13.32 -42.06 25.22
CA ALA A 625 14.36 -41.15 24.73
C ALA A 625 15.49 -41.87 23.99
N ARG A 626 15.90 -43.06 24.48
CA ARG A 626 16.88 -43.92 23.79
C ARG A 626 16.40 -44.38 22.42
N LYS A 627 15.09 -44.59 22.23
CA LYS A 627 14.49 -44.96 20.93
C LYS A 627 14.53 -43.81 19.92
N CYS A 628 14.63 -42.56 20.36
CA CYS A 628 14.84 -41.39 19.50
C CYS A 628 16.29 -41.26 19.01
N ARG A 629 17.20 -42.13 19.46
CA ARG A 629 18.61 -42.24 19.00
C ARG A 629 19.40 -40.92 19.04
N GLY A 630 19.05 -40.06 19.99
CA GLY A 630 19.69 -38.76 20.18
C GLY A 630 19.38 -37.70 19.13
N LEU A 631 18.39 -37.91 18.24
CA LEU A 631 18.02 -36.89 17.27
C LEU A 631 17.14 -35.81 17.94
N PRO A 632 17.57 -34.53 18.00
CA PRO A 632 16.83 -33.45 18.66
C PRO A 632 15.39 -33.29 18.18
N LEU A 633 15.15 -33.36 16.86
CA LEU A 633 13.79 -33.26 16.30
C LEU A 633 12.88 -34.37 16.84
N ALA A 634 13.36 -35.62 16.83
CA ALA A 634 12.57 -36.75 17.32
C ALA A 634 12.36 -36.70 18.84
N LEU A 635 13.38 -36.29 19.60
CA LEU A 635 13.24 -36.07 21.04
C LEU A 635 12.18 -35.02 21.36
N ASN A 636 12.10 -33.94 20.59
CA ASN A 636 11.09 -32.90 20.77
C ASN A 636 9.68 -33.38 20.37
N VAL A 637 9.52 -33.95 19.18
CA VAL A 637 8.22 -34.42 18.67
C VAL A 637 7.64 -35.53 19.55
N ILE A 638 8.46 -36.51 19.93
CA ILE A 638 8.04 -37.61 20.80
C ILE A 638 7.86 -37.11 22.23
N GLY A 639 8.73 -36.22 22.72
CA GLY A 639 8.62 -35.61 24.04
C GLY A 639 7.28 -34.91 24.23
N GLU A 640 6.87 -34.07 23.28
CA GLU A 640 5.57 -33.38 23.32
C GLU A 640 4.39 -34.36 23.24
N THR A 641 4.51 -35.40 22.41
CA THR A 641 3.49 -36.47 22.32
C THR A 641 3.32 -37.17 23.67
N MET A 642 4.43 -37.40 24.39
CA MET A 642 4.44 -38.05 25.69
C MET A 642 4.10 -37.09 26.85
N ALA A 643 4.18 -35.77 26.66
CA ALA A 643 3.90 -34.76 27.67
C ALA A 643 2.47 -34.78 28.20
N CYS A 644 1.53 -35.48 27.55
CA CYS A 644 0.16 -35.70 28.02
C CYS A 644 -0.12 -37.09 28.62
N LYS A 645 0.83 -38.04 28.55
CA LYS A 645 0.67 -39.43 29.00
C LYS A 645 1.02 -39.56 30.47
N ARG A 646 0.08 -40.00 31.30
CA ARG A 646 0.21 -39.96 32.79
C ARG A 646 0.29 -41.35 33.42
N THR A 647 0.06 -42.42 32.67
CA THR A 647 -0.01 -43.78 33.23
C THR A 647 1.15 -44.65 32.76
N VAL A 648 1.63 -45.54 33.64
CA VAL A 648 2.71 -46.50 33.32
C VAL A 648 2.39 -47.33 32.08
N HIS A 649 1.12 -47.73 31.90
CA HIS A 649 0.67 -48.53 30.77
C HIS A 649 0.80 -47.79 29.43
N GLU A 650 0.49 -46.48 29.38
CA GLU A 650 0.70 -45.67 28.17
C GLU A 650 2.19 -45.56 27.80
N TRP A 651 3.06 -45.44 28.81
CA TRP A 651 4.50 -45.39 28.60
C TRP A 651 5.10 -46.74 28.18
N CYS A 652 4.62 -47.86 28.74
CA CYS A 652 5.00 -49.20 28.29
C CYS A 652 4.57 -49.44 26.84
N HIS A 653 3.32 -49.10 26.52
CA HIS A 653 2.80 -49.20 25.17
C HIS A 653 3.62 -48.38 24.17
N ALA A 654 4.02 -47.15 24.54
CA ALA A 654 4.90 -46.33 23.71
C ALA A 654 6.24 -47.03 23.41
N VAL A 655 6.84 -47.65 24.42
CA VAL A 655 8.09 -48.42 24.26
C VAL A 655 7.90 -49.62 23.33
N ASP A 656 6.79 -50.34 23.47
CA ASP A 656 6.48 -51.50 22.63
C ASP A 656 6.30 -51.08 21.17
N VAL A 657 5.49 -50.05 20.89
CA VAL A 657 5.23 -49.55 19.53
C VAL A 657 6.51 -49.03 18.88
N LEU A 658 7.28 -48.21 19.59
CA LEU A 658 8.57 -47.70 19.08
C LEU A 658 9.58 -48.83 18.85
N THR A 659 9.48 -49.94 19.58
CA THR A 659 10.31 -51.12 19.37
C THR A 659 9.86 -51.90 18.14
N SER A 660 8.55 -52.13 17.97
CA SER A 660 8.01 -52.85 16.81
C SER A 660 8.23 -52.08 15.50
N SER A 661 8.05 -50.76 15.51
CA SER A 661 8.28 -49.92 14.31
C SER A 661 9.76 -49.89 13.90
N ALA A 662 10.69 -49.91 14.86
CA ALA A 662 12.12 -50.01 14.56
C ALA A 662 12.49 -51.38 13.93
N THR A 663 11.77 -52.45 14.27
CA THR A 663 11.98 -53.79 13.69
C THR A 663 11.30 -53.98 12.33
N GLU A 664 10.13 -53.37 12.12
CA GLU A 664 9.35 -53.50 10.88
C GLU A 664 10.02 -52.79 9.69
N PHE A 665 10.79 -51.73 9.94
CA PHE A 665 11.42 -50.89 8.92
C PHE A 665 12.96 -50.87 8.99
N SER A 666 13.59 -51.93 9.52
CA SER A 666 15.04 -52.01 9.80
C SER A 666 15.98 -52.00 8.58
N GLY A 667 15.49 -51.70 7.38
CA GLY A 667 16.24 -51.60 6.13
C GLY A 667 15.98 -50.30 5.35
N MET A 668 15.34 -49.31 5.98
CA MET A 668 15.05 -48.01 5.39
C MET A 668 16.26 -47.06 5.56
N GLU A 669 16.64 -46.34 4.50
CA GLU A 669 17.76 -45.37 4.56
C GLU A 669 17.55 -44.29 5.65
N ASP A 670 16.30 -43.88 5.88
CA ASP A 670 15.90 -42.91 6.91
C ASP A 670 15.17 -43.59 8.08
N GLU A 671 15.91 -44.29 8.95
CA GLU A 671 15.38 -45.01 10.13
C GLU A 671 14.59 -44.15 11.14
N ILE A 672 14.53 -42.83 10.94
CA ILE A 672 13.82 -41.89 11.81
C ILE A 672 12.34 -41.70 11.44
N LEU A 673 11.95 -41.89 10.18
CA LEU A 673 10.55 -41.70 9.76
C LEU A 673 9.58 -42.64 10.50
N PRO A 674 9.92 -43.92 10.73
CA PRO A 674 9.10 -44.81 11.56
C PRO A 674 9.00 -44.37 13.02
N VAL A 675 10.03 -43.72 13.57
CA VAL A 675 10.03 -43.19 14.94
C VAL A 675 9.09 -41.99 15.03
N LEU A 676 9.18 -41.04 14.09
CA LEU A 676 8.31 -39.87 14.05
C LEU A 676 6.84 -40.23 13.78
N LYS A 677 6.58 -41.31 13.04
CA LYS A 677 5.23 -41.83 12.77
C LYS A 677 4.44 -42.10 14.04
N TYR A 678 5.10 -42.45 15.15
CA TYR A 678 4.45 -42.61 16.45
C TYR A 678 3.66 -41.37 16.88
N SER A 679 4.18 -40.16 16.61
CA SER A 679 3.48 -38.90 16.91
C SER A 679 2.23 -38.74 16.04
N TYR A 680 2.32 -39.08 14.75
CA TYR A 680 1.18 -39.10 13.83
C TYR A 680 0.09 -40.11 14.25
N ASP A 681 0.49 -41.32 14.64
CA ASP A 681 -0.43 -42.36 15.11
C ASP A 681 -1.14 -41.94 16.41
N ASN A 682 -0.51 -41.11 17.24
CA ASN A 682 -1.12 -40.57 18.45
C ASN A 682 -2.04 -39.35 18.23
N LEU A 683 -2.13 -38.82 17.01
CA LEU A 683 -3.10 -37.77 16.69
C LEU A 683 -4.54 -38.29 16.82
N SER A 684 -5.39 -37.49 17.48
CA SER A 684 -6.77 -37.85 17.76
C SER A 684 -7.67 -37.72 16.52
N GLY A 685 -8.00 -38.86 15.92
CA GLY A 685 -9.00 -38.96 14.85
C GLY A 685 -8.44 -38.86 13.43
N GLU A 686 -9.14 -39.49 12.49
CA GLU A 686 -8.77 -39.55 11.07
C GLU A 686 -8.75 -38.15 10.42
N MET A 687 -9.62 -37.24 10.87
CA MET A 687 -9.68 -35.86 10.39
C MET A 687 -8.35 -35.11 10.61
N VAL A 688 -7.82 -35.10 11.84
CA VAL A 688 -6.57 -34.40 12.19
C VAL A 688 -5.40 -34.99 11.40
N ARG A 689 -5.37 -36.32 11.26
CA ARG A 689 -4.37 -37.04 10.48
C ARG A 689 -4.42 -36.66 8.99
N SER A 690 -5.61 -36.61 8.39
CA SER A 690 -5.79 -36.19 7.00
C SER A 690 -5.37 -34.74 6.77
N CYS A 691 -5.73 -33.84 7.68
CA CYS A 691 -5.31 -32.44 7.66
C CYS A 691 -3.78 -32.29 7.75
N PHE A 692 -3.11 -33.06 8.61
CA PHE A 692 -1.65 -33.11 8.70
C PHE A 692 -1.00 -33.57 7.40
N LEU A 693 -1.44 -34.70 6.84
CA LEU A 693 -0.90 -35.20 5.57
C LEU A 693 -1.12 -34.21 4.43
N TYR A 694 -2.22 -33.46 4.44
CA TYR A 694 -2.49 -32.43 3.44
C TYR A 694 -1.45 -31.29 3.45
N CYS A 695 -0.91 -30.94 4.61
CA CYS A 695 0.12 -29.91 4.73
C CYS A 695 1.43 -30.27 4.00
N SER A 696 1.67 -31.54 3.66
CA SER A 696 2.87 -31.93 2.91
C SER A 696 2.83 -31.55 1.42
N LEU A 697 1.67 -31.11 0.91
CA LEU A 697 1.50 -30.61 -0.46
C LEU A 697 2.23 -29.28 -0.73
N PHE A 698 2.54 -28.54 0.32
CA PHE A 698 3.31 -27.30 0.22
C PHE A 698 4.82 -27.63 0.16
N PRO A 699 5.64 -26.77 -0.47
CA PRO A 699 7.08 -26.99 -0.48
C PRO A 699 7.71 -26.81 0.91
N GLU A 700 8.96 -27.24 1.04
CA GLU A 700 9.76 -27.04 2.26
C GLU A 700 9.86 -25.55 2.60
N ASP A 701 9.83 -25.24 3.91
CA ASP A 701 9.88 -23.88 4.47
C ASP A 701 8.80 -22.89 3.97
N TYR A 702 7.77 -23.39 3.28
CA TYR A 702 6.70 -22.56 2.76
C TYR A 702 5.84 -22.00 3.87
N HIS A 703 5.61 -20.67 3.84
CA HIS A 703 4.67 -20.01 4.74
C HIS A 703 3.24 -20.31 4.29
N ILE A 704 2.54 -21.19 5.02
CA ILE A 704 1.16 -21.57 4.74
C ILE A 704 0.23 -20.66 5.53
N ASP A 705 -0.65 -19.93 4.84
CA ASP A 705 -1.69 -19.13 5.50
C ASP A 705 -2.71 -20.06 6.18
N LYS A 706 -2.98 -19.84 7.47
CA LYS A 706 -3.87 -20.70 8.26
C LYS A 706 -5.31 -20.70 7.75
N GLU A 707 -5.83 -19.56 7.32
CA GLU A 707 -7.21 -19.46 6.84
C GLU A 707 -7.36 -20.18 5.50
N ARG A 708 -6.45 -19.96 4.56
CA ARG A 708 -6.39 -20.65 3.26
C ARG A 708 -6.24 -22.17 3.44
N LEU A 709 -5.39 -22.61 4.37
CA LEU A 709 -5.22 -24.03 4.69
C LEU A 709 -6.54 -24.68 5.19
N VAL A 710 -7.27 -23.98 6.05
CA VAL A 710 -8.58 -24.44 6.52
C VAL A 710 -9.60 -24.47 5.37
N GLU A 711 -9.60 -23.50 4.47
CA GLU A 711 -10.46 -23.54 3.28
C GLU A 711 -10.19 -24.75 2.39
N TYR A 712 -8.93 -25.12 2.18
CA TYR A 712 -8.59 -26.33 1.46
C TYR A 712 -9.11 -27.59 2.15
N TRP A 713 -8.99 -27.69 3.48
CA TRP A 713 -9.53 -28.83 4.23
C TRP A 713 -11.05 -28.93 4.16
N ILE A 714 -11.74 -27.79 4.08
CA ILE A 714 -13.19 -27.75 3.84
C ILE A 714 -13.49 -28.22 2.41
N GLY A 715 -12.73 -27.74 1.41
CA GLY A 715 -12.84 -28.14 0.00
C GLY A 715 -12.60 -29.63 -0.25
N GLU A 716 -11.64 -30.23 0.46
CA GLU A 716 -11.41 -31.69 0.49
C GLU A 716 -12.51 -32.45 1.24
N GLY A 717 -13.19 -31.77 2.18
CA GLY A 717 -14.24 -32.39 3.01
C GLY A 717 -13.72 -33.07 4.26
N PHE A 718 -12.49 -32.78 4.67
CA PHE A 718 -11.96 -33.23 5.96
C PHE A 718 -12.70 -32.55 7.11
N VAL A 719 -12.99 -31.26 6.98
CA VAL A 719 -13.71 -30.48 7.99
C VAL A 719 -15.19 -30.35 7.56
N SER A 720 -16.11 -30.66 8.47
CA SER A 720 -17.54 -30.73 8.16
C SER A 720 -18.20 -29.35 8.03
N GLU A 721 -19.09 -29.22 7.05
CA GLU A 721 -19.91 -28.03 6.83
C GLU A 721 -21.29 -28.07 7.50
N LYS A 722 -21.55 -29.06 8.37
CA LYS A 722 -22.87 -29.25 8.99
C LYS A 722 -23.23 -28.19 10.03
N GLU A 723 -22.29 -27.33 10.39
CA GLU A 723 -22.44 -26.30 11.42
C GLU A 723 -22.22 -24.88 10.87
N SER A 724 -22.42 -23.85 11.70
CA SER A 724 -22.14 -22.46 11.31
C SER A 724 -20.69 -22.26 10.88
N ARG A 725 -20.45 -21.36 9.91
CA ARG A 725 -19.11 -21.00 9.40
C ARG A 725 -18.05 -20.76 10.47
N GLU A 726 -18.43 -20.03 11.52
CA GLU A 726 -17.54 -19.72 12.64
C GLU A 726 -17.05 -20.98 13.35
N ARG A 727 -17.92 -21.96 13.58
CA ARG A 727 -17.55 -23.23 14.20
C ARG A 727 -16.67 -24.09 13.30
N THR A 728 -16.96 -24.13 11.99
CA THR A 728 -16.10 -24.82 11.01
C THR A 728 -14.69 -24.21 10.99
N LEU A 729 -14.57 -22.88 11.00
CA LEU A 729 -13.26 -22.22 11.10
C LEU A 729 -12.59 -22.49 12.44
N ASN A 730 -13.31 -22.41 13.56
CA ASN A 730 -12.76 -22.70 14.89
C ASN A 730 -12.24 -24.14 14.98
N GLN A 731 -12.96 -25.11 14.42
CA GLN A 731 -12.53 -26.50 14.31
C GLN A 731 -11.22 -26.60 13.51
N GLY A 732 -11.13 -25.92 12.35
CA GLY A 732 -9.89 -25.86 11.57
C GLY A 732 -8.71 -25.29 12.37
N TYR A 733 -8.91 -24.18 13.08
CA TYR A 733 -7.88 -23.57 13.93
C TYR A 733 -7.51 -24.44 15.14
N GLU A 734 -8.44 -25.20 15.70
CA GLU A 734 -8.18 -26.19 16.75
C GLU A 734 -7.28 -27.31 16.24
N ILE A 735 -7.54 -27.81 15.02
CA ILE A 735 -6.70 -28.81 14.35
C ILE A 735 -5.29 -28.25 14.14
N VAL A 736 -5.16 -27.04 13.57
CA VAL A 736 -3.85 -26.36 13.42
C VAL A 736 -3.14 -26.27 14.76
N GLY A 737 -3.83 -25.81 15.81
CA GLY A 737 -3.26 -25.69 17.15
C GLY A 737 -2.81 -27.04 17.73
N THR A 738 -3.52 -28.12 17.44
CA THR A 738 -3.15 -29.48 17.85
C THR A 738 -1.88 -29.94 17.15
N LEU A 739 -1.77 -29.71 15.84
CA LEU A 739 -0.55 -30.04 15.08
C LEU A 739 0.66 -29.22 15.53
N VAL A 740 0.45 -27.94 15.87
CA VAL A 740 1.50 -27.06 16.43
C VAL A 740 1.97 -27.56 17.79
N ARG A 741 1.03 -27.89 18.70
CA ARG A 741 1.39 -28.44 20.03
C ARG A 741 2.11 -29.78 19.93
N ALA A 742 1.80 -30.59 18.91
CA ALA A 742 2.52 -31.83 18.64
C ALA A 742 3.90 -31.64 17.97
N CYS A 743 4.35 -30.40 17.76
CA CYS A 743 5.56 -30.05 17.00
C CYS A 743 5.60 -30.61 15.56
N LEU A 744 4.43 -30.91 14.99
CA LEU A 744 4.26 -31.37 13.61
C LEU A 744 4.09 -30.21 12.63
N LEU A 745 3.65 -29.05 13.13
CA LEU A 745 3.68 -27.76 12.45
C LEU A 745 4.37 -26.73 13.34
N MET A 746 4.95 -25.71 12.73
CA MET A 746 5.63 -24.61 13.40
C MET A 746 4.89 -23.32 13.13
N GLU A 747 4.58 -22.54 14.17
CA GLU A 747 4.05 -21.18 13.98
C GLU A 747 5.17 -20.22 13.58
N GLU A 748 4.86 -19.36 12.61
CA GLU A 748 5.79 -18.30 12.22
C GLU A 748 5.88 -17.26 13.35
N ARG A 749 7.11 -16.92 13.75
CA ARG A 749 7.34 -16.10 14.95
C ARG A 749 6.86 -14.66 14.81
N LYS A 750 6.96 -14.10 13.60
CA LYS A 750 6.61 -12.70 13.30
C LYS A 750 5.13 -12.52 12.98
N ASP A 751 4.54 -13.47 12.25
CA ASP A 751 3.14 -13.42 11.83
C ASP A 751 2.42 -14.73 12.14
N LYS A 752 1.64 -14.72 13.22
CA LYS A 752 0.91 -15.90 13.70
C LYS A 752 -0.23 -16.32 12.77
N SER A 753 -0.52 -15.61 11.68
CA SER A 753 -1.45 -16.09 10.65
C SER A 753 -0.85 -17.21 9.78
N TYR A 754 0.47 -17.44 9.85
CA TYR A 754 1.15 -18.46 9.07
C TYR A 754 1.69 -19.63 9.90
N VAL A 755 1.75 -20.80 9.28
CA VAL A 755 2.44 -21.99 9.79
C VAL A 755 3.41 -22.54 8.74
N LYS A 756 4.36 -23.35 9.19
CA LYS A 756 5.33 -24.09 8.37
C LYS A 756 5.40 -25.54 8.80
N MET A 757 5.82 -26.41 7.90
CA MET A 757 6.14 -27.80 8.22
C MET A 757 7.65 -28.02 8.08
N HIS A 758 8.25 -28.64 9.10
CA HIS A 758 9.67 -28.99 9.08
C HIS A 758 9.94 -30.05 8.00
N ASP A 759 11.08 -29.95 7.31
CA ASP A 759 11.47 -30.81 6.17
C ASP A 759 11.34 -32.33 6.45
N VAL A 760 11.90 -32.85 7.55
CA VAL A 760 11.81 -34.27 7.94
C VAL A 760 10.37 -34.68 8.32
N VAL A 761 9.60 -33.78 8.95
CA VAL A 761 8.18 -34.04 9.28
C VAL A 761 7.35 -34.12 8.00
N ARG A 762 7.68 -33.28 7.01
CA ARG A 762 7.09 -33.32 5.68
C ARG A 762 7.48 -34.59 4.92
N GLU A 763 8.74 -35.02 4.98
CA GLU A 763 9.19 -36.30 4.42
C GLU A 763 8.43 -37.47 5.04
N MET A 764 8.24 -37.48 6.36
CA MET A 764 7.39 -38.46 7.04
C MET A 764 5.95 -38.44 6.51
N ALA A 765 5.34 -37.25 6.37
CA ALA A 765 3.98 -37.13 5.86
C ALA A 765 3.84 -37.63 4.41
N LEU A 766 4.83 -37.37 3.55
CA LEU A 766 4.87 -37.89 2.18
C LEU A 766 5.09 -39.41 2.15
N TRP A 767 5.96 -39.92 3.03
CA TRP A 767 6.19 -41.35 3.20
C TRP A 767 4.90 -42.09 3.61
N ILE A 768 4.16 -41.57 4.59
CA ILE A 768 2.85 -42.10 5.00
C ILE A 768 1.84 -41.99 3.84
N SER A 769 1.78 -40.84 3.16
CA SER A 769 0.84 -40.61 2.05
C SER A 769 1.11 -41.49 0.82
N SER A 770 2.33 -41.99 0.68
CA SER A 770 2.77 -42.88 -0.40
C SER A 770 2.73 -44.36 -0.02
N ASP A 771 1.92 -44.73 0.98
CA ASP A 771 1.83 -46.10 1.51
C ASP A 771 3.21 -46.64 1.88
N PHE A 772 3.90 -45.91 2.75
CA PHE A 772 5.24 -46.21 3.24
C PHE A 772 6.30 -46.35 2.13
N GLY A 773 6.10 -45.61 1.04
CA GLY A 773 7.01 -45.60 -0.12
C GLY A 773 6.71 -46.65 -1.19
N ASN A 774 5.69 -47.49 -0.99
CA ASN A 774 5.24 -48.48 -1.98
C ASN A 774 4.50 -47.83 -3.16
N GLN A 775 3.83 -46.70 -2.92
CA GLN A 775 3.03 -45.96 -3.91
C GLN A 775 3.49 -44.49 -3.98
N LYS A 776 4.75 -44.26 -4.41
CA LYS A 776 5.37 -42.92 -4.45
C LYS A 776 4.60 -41.89 -5.28
N GLU A 777 3.83 -42.32 -6.27
CA GLU A 777 3.06 -41.44 -7.16
C GLU A 777 1.65 -41.12 -6.65
N ARG A 778 1.20 -41.72 -5.54
CA ARG A 778 -0.12 -41.41 -4.94
C ARG A 778 -0.25 -39.94 -4.50
N CYS A 779 0.87 -39.33 -4.10
CA CYS A 779 0.97 -37.93 -3.76
C CYS A 779 2.19 -37.31 -4.45
N VAL A 780 1.96 -36.51 -5.50
CA VAL A 780 3.01 -35.90 -6.30
C VAL A 780 3.22 -34.45 -5.89
N VAL A 781 4.34 -34.17 -5.22
CA VAL A 781 4.70 -32.81 -4.83
C VAL A 781 6.01 -32.42 -5.53
N ARG A 782 5.89 -31.52 -6.50
CA ARG A 782 6.98 -30.90 -7.28
C ARG A 782 6.82 -29.37 -7.27
N ALA A 783 6.48 -28.82 -6.11
CA ALA A 783 6.31 -27.40 -5.91
C ALA A 783 7.67 -26.70 -5.79
N GLY A 784 7.85 -25.56 -6.46
CA GLY A 784 9.05 -24.72 -6.28
C GLY A 784 10.31 -25.18 -7.02
N VAL A 785 10.30 -26.32 -7.72
CA VAL A 785 11.52 -26.98 -8.23
C VAL A 785 11.98 -26.46 -9.60
N GLY A 786 11.28 -25.49 -10.18
CA GLY A 786 11.64 -24.87 -11.46
C GLY A 786 11.18 -25.67 -12.68
N LEU A 787 10.07 -26.40 -12.58
CA LEU A 787 9.49 -27.11 -13.74
C LEU A 787 9.04 -26.13 -14.82
N ARG A 788 9.27 -26.50 -16.08
CA ARG A 788 8.71 -25.81 -17.27
C ARG A 788 7.60 -26.61 -17.96
N GLU A 789 7.52 -27.89 -17.65
CA GLU A 789 6.55 -28.84 -18.20
C GLU A 789 6.01 -29.71 -17.06
N VAL A 790 4.84 -30.30 -17.27
CA VAL A 790 4.25 -31.25 -16.32
C VAL A 790 5.11 -32.52 -16.23
N PRO A 791 5.39 -33.05 -15.03
CA PRO A 791 6.25 -34.21 -14.89
C PRO A 791 5.62 -35.47 -15.50
N LYS A 792 6.43 -36.29 -16.17
CA LYS A 792 6.01 -37.61 -16.66
C LYS A 792 5.93 -38.59 -15.49
N LEU A 793 4.74 -39.14 -15.25
CA LEU A 793 4.49 -40.15 -14.22
C LEU A 793 4.27 -41.53 -14.85
N LYS A 794 4.53 -42.59 -14.09
CA LYS A 794 4.34 -43.98 -14.55
C LYS A 794 2.89 -44.43 -14.39
N GLU A 795 2.21 -44.01 -13.32
CA GLU A 795 0.89 -44.49 -12.90
C GLU A 795 -0.04 -43.32 -12.54
N TRP A 796 -0.38 -42.50 -13.55
CA TRP A 796 -1.29 -41.35 -13.42
C TRP A 796 -2.64 -41.70 -12.76
N ALA A 797 -3.16 -42.91 -12.99
CA ALA A 797 -4.43 -43.37 -12.44
C ALA A 797 -4.43 -43.50 -10.91
N THR A 798 -3.26 -43.61 -10.27
CA THR A 798 -3.13 -43.78 -8.80
C THR A 798 -2.95 -42.45 -8.07
N VAL A 799 -2.73 -41.36 -8.80
CA VAL A 799 -2.44 -40.04 -8.23
C VAL A 799 -3.70 -39.47 -7.57
N ARG A 800 -3.63 -39.20 -6.27
CA ARG A 800 -4.74 -38.60 -5.50
C ARG A 800 -4.56 -37.13 -5.23
N LYS A 801 -3.32 -36.69 -5.04
CA LYS A 801 -3.01 -35.28 -4.75
C LYS A 801 -1.78 -34.86 -5.54
N MET A 802 -1.87 -33.71 -6.18
CA MET A 802 -0.78 -33.17 -7.00
C MET A 802 -0.55 -31.70 -6.68
N SER A 803 0.71 -31.33 -6.45
CA SER A 803 1.13 -29.96 -6.25
C SER A 803 2.32 -29.62 -7.14
N LEU A 804 2.06 -28.76 -8.12
CA LEU A 804 3.00 -28.22 -9.10
C LEU A 804 3.10 -26.68 -8.97
N MET A 805 2.71 -26.13 -7.82
CA MET A 805 2.74 -24.70 -7.56
C MET A 805 4.15 -24.11 -7.59
N ASN A 806 4.26 -22.79 -7.80
CA ASN A 806 5.52 -22.04 -7.72
C ASN A 806 6.58 -22.55 -8.72
N ASN A 807 6.19 -22.80 -9.97
CA ASN A 807 7.07 -23.24 -11.06
C ASN A 807 6.99 -22.26 -12.24
N GLY A 808 7.60 -22.60 -13.38
CA GLY A 808 7.57 -21.81 -14.61
C GLY A 808 6.86 -22.54 -15.75
N ILE A 809 5.79 -23.30 -15.44
CA ILE A 809 5.06 -24.04 -16.47
C ILE A 809 4.19 -23.06 -17.25
N GLU A 810 4.36 -23.05 -18.58
CA GLU A 810 3.68 -22.12 -19.49
C GLU A 810 2.43 -22.74 -20.12
N GLU A 811 2.46 -24.03 -20.43
CA GLU A 811 1.35 -24.72 -21.11
C GLU A 811 1.18 -26.15 -20.59
N ILE A 812 -0.06 -26.66 -20.62
CA ILE A 812 -0.40 -28.07 -20.33
C ILE A 812 -1.27 -28.60 -21.47
N PHE A 813 -0.77 -29.62 -22.17
CA PHE A 813 -1.46 -30.23 -23.32
C PHE A 813 -1.83 -31.70 -23.13
N ASP A 814 -1.20 -32.40 -22.20
CA ASP A 814 -1.32 -33.85 -22.08
C ASP A 814 -2.62 -34.28 -21.37
N SER A 815 -3.31 -35.27 -21.96
CA SER A 815 -4.40 -36.01 -21.34
C SER A 815 -3.88 -37.33 -20.79
N HIS A 816 -3.82 -37.47 -19.48
CA HIS A 816 -3.48 -38.72 -18.79
C HIS A 816 -4.59 -39.01 -17.79
N GLU A 817 -5.16 -40.23 -17.80
CA GLU A 817 -6.23 -40.60 -16.87
C GLU A 817 -5.76 -40.45 -15.41
N CYS A 818 -6.34 -39.48 -14.70
CA CYS A 818 -6.06 -39.14 -13.31
C CYS A 818 -7.34 -39.29 -12.48
N GLY A 819 -8.03 -40.43 -12.65
CA GLY A 819 -9.38 -40.63 -12.14
C GLY A 819 -9.54 -40.41 -10.64
N GLU A 820 -8.50 -40.71 -9.86
CA GLU A 820 -8.50 -40.62 -8.39
C GLU A 820 -8.09 -39.25 -7.83
N LEU A 821 -7.75 -38.27 -8.68
CA LEU A 821 -7.21 -36.99 -8.22
C LEU A 821 -8.28 -36.13 -7.55
N THR A 822 -8.03 -35.72 -6.29
CA THR A 822 -8.92 -34.85 -5.50
C THR A 822 -8.37 -33.44 -5.31
N THR A 823 -7.04 -33.26 -5.32
CA THR A 823 -6.37 -31.97 -5.14
C THR A 823 -5.39 -31.68 -6.28
N LEU A 824 -5.47 -30.47 -6.84
CA LEU A 824 -4.49 -29.96 -7.80
C LEU A 824 -4.09 -28.52 -7.50
N PHE A 825 -2.82 -28.32 -7.14
CA PHE A 825 -2.22 -27.01 -6.90
C PHE A 825 -1.32 -26.60 -8.08
N LEU A 826 -1.70 -25.51 -8.74
CA LEU A 826 -1.08 -24.96 -9.95
C LEU A 826 -0.78 -23.45 -9.82
N GLN A 827 -0.97 -22.87 -8.63
CA GLN A 827 -0.74 -21.46 -8.39
C GLN A 827 0.71 -21.02 -8.58
N LYS A 828 0.92 -19.74 -8.91
CA LYS A 828 2.25 -19.14 -9.13
C LYS A 828 3.05 -19.87 -10.22
N ASN A 829 2.43 -20.08 -11.38
CA ASN A 829 3.09 -20.57 -12.59
C ASN A 829 3.12 -19.48 -13.67
N ALA A 830 3.58 -19.82 -14.87
CA ALA A 830 3.65 -18.93 -16.02
C ALA A 830 2.57 -19.25 -17.06
N PHE A 831 1.44 -19.87 -16.65
CA PHE A 831 0.47 -20.41 -17.59
C PHE A 831 -0.06 -19.35 -18.56
N VAL A 832 0.05 -19.64 -19.85
CA VAL A 832 -0.57 -18.90 -20.95
C VAL A 832 -1.84 -19.62 -21.38
N LYS A 833 -1.80 -20.95 -21.46
CA LYS A 833 -2.91 -21.78 -21.91
C LYS A 833 -2.97 -23.12 -21.18
N ILE A 834 -4.20 -23.58 -20.90
CA ILE A 834 -4.48 -24.91 -20.34
C ILE A 834 -5.42 -25.64 -21.30
N SER A 835 -5.07 -26.85 -21.72
CA SER A 835 -5.93 -27.70 -22.56
C SER A 835 -7.17 -28.17 -21.80
N GLY A 836 -8.34 -28.16 -22.45
CA GLY A 836 -9.58 -28.69 -21.86
C GLY A 836 -9.55 -30.19 -21.58
N GLU A 837 -8.86 -30.97 -22.43
CA GLU A 837 -8.69 -32.43 -22.25
C GLU A 837 -7.99 -32.78 -20.93
N PHE A 838 -7.19 -31.85 -20.39
CA PHE A 838 -6.56 -32.02 -19.10
C PHE A 838 -7.63 -32.19 -18.01
N PHE A 839 -8.63 -31.31 -17.95
CA PHE A 839 -9.69 -31.36 -16.93
C PHE A 839 -10.59 -32.60 -17.04
N ARG A 840 -10.85 -33.09 -18.26
CA ARG A 840 -11.67 -34.31 -18.48
C ARG A 840 -11.11 -35.54 -17.79
N CYS A 841 -9.80 -35.58 -17.59
CA CYS A 841 -9.13 -36.72 -16.99
C CYS A 841 -9.26 -36.80 -15.45
N MET A 842 -9.93 -35.84 -14.80
CA MET A 842 -9.95 -35.67 -13.33
C MET A 842 -11.38 -35.47 -12.77
N PRO A 843 -12.31 -36.42 -12.97
CA PRO A 843 -13.73 -36.25 -12.59
C PRO A 843 -13.96 -36.14 -11.07
N HIS A 844 -13.01 -36.57 -10.24
CA HIS A 844 -13.09 -36.53 -8.78
C HIS A 844 -12.37 -35.32 -8.14
N LEU A 845 -11.88 -34.38 -8.96
CA LEU A 845 -11.20 -33.18 -8.46
C LEU A 845 -12.12 -32.35 -7.59
N ALA A 846 -11.72 -32.11 -6.34
CA ALA A 846 -12.46 -31.37 -5.34
C ALA A 846 -11.84 -29.98 -5.08
N VAL A 847 -10.52 -29.87 -5.14
CA VAL A 847 -9.77 -28.63 -4.91
C VAL A 847 -8.87 -28.32 -6.10
N LEU A 848 -9.10 -27.18 -6.74
CA LEU A 848 -8.28 -26.64 -7.82
C LEU A 848 -7.80 -25.22 -7.47
N ASP A 849 -6.50 -25.00 -7.52
CA ASP A 849 -5.90 -23.69 -7.30
C ASP A 849 -5.02 -23.27 -8.47
N LEU A 850 -5.49 -22.27 -9.21
CA LEU A 850 -4.85 -21.66 -10.37
C LEU A 850 -4.42 -20.21 -10.09
N SER A 851 -4.43 -19.78 -8.82
CA SER A 851 -4.18 -18.38 -8.46
C SER A 851 -2.77 -17.89 -8.85
N GLU A 852 -2.62 -16.57 -9.00
CA GLU A 852 -1.33 -15.92 -9.29
C GLU A 852 -0.67 -16.41 -10.60
N ASN A 853 -1.47 -16.82 -11.59
CA ASN A 853 -1.04 -17.08 -12.97
C ASN A 853 -1.34 -15.87 -13.85
N HIS A 854 -0.48 -14.85 -13.78
CA HIS A 854 -0.73 -13.53 -14.38
C HIS A 854 -0.77 -13.52 -15.91
N SER A 855 -0.28 -14.56 -16.58
CA SER A 855 -0.30 -14.69 -18.05
C SER A 855 -1.51 -15.46 -18.59
N LEU A 856 -2.34 -16.04 -17.71
CA LEU A 856 -3.46 -16.89 -18.11
C LEU A 856 -4.64 -16.01 -18.50
N GLU A 857 -5.03 -16.03 -19.78
CA GLU A 857 -6.06 -15.14 -20.34
C GLU A 857 -7.42 -15.82 -20.57
N GLU A 858 -7.46 -17.15 -20.64
CA GLU A 858 -8.66 -17.94 -20.90
C GLU A 858 -8.66 -19.24 -20.08
N LEU A 859 -9.85 -19.69 -19.66
CA LEU A 859 -10.08 -21.01 -19.08
C LEU A 859 -10.85 -21.87 -20.09
N PRO A 860 -10.49 -23.15 -20.28
CA PRO A 860 -11.22 -24.04 -21.18
C PRO A 860 -12.62 -24.37 -20.63
N GLU A 861 -13.58 -24.58 -21.54
CA GLU A 861 -14.98 -24.85 -21.18
C GLU A 861 -15.12 -26.16 -20.40
N GLU A 862 -14.24 -27.13 -20.65
CA GLU A 862 -14.16 -28.44 -20.02
C GLU A 862 -13.93 -28.38 -18.50
N ILE A 863 -13.54 -27.22 -17.93
CA ILE A 863 -13.51 -27.05 -16.46
C ILE A 863 -14.90 -27.28 -15.83
N SER A 864 -15.96 -27.06 -16.61
CA SER A 864 -17.35 -27.31 -16.20
C SER A 864 -17.68 -28.80 -16.06
N GLU A 865 -16.84 -29.70 -16.60
CA GLU A 865 -17.01 -31.15 -16.47
C GLU A 865 -16.52 -31.67 -15.10
N LEU A 866 -15.85 -30.82 -14.30
CA LEU A 866 -15.38 -31.15 -12.95
C LEU A 866 -16.53 -31.19 -11.92
N GLY A 867 -17.49 -32.09 -12.10
CA GLY A 867 -18.71 -32.17 -11.26
C GLY A 867 -18.48 -32.51 -9.78
N SER A 868 -17.25 -32.81 -9.37
CA SER A 868 -16.85 -32.99 -7.97
C SER A 868 -16.23 -31.75 -7.33
N LEU A 869 -16.00 -30.68 -8.10
CA LEU A 869 -15.26 -29.51 -7.66
C LEU A 869 -16.01 -28.75 -6.55
N ARG A 870 -15.29 -28.46 -5.48
CA ARG A 870 -15.79 -27.77 -4.28
C ARG A 870 -15.05 -26.47 -4.04
N TYR A 871 -13.75 -26.44 -4.28
CA TYR A 871 -12.90 -25.26 -4.14
C TYR A 871 -12.26 -24.90 -5.48
N LEU A 872 -12.48 -23.67 -5.93
CA LEU A 872 -11.81 -23.09 -7.10
C LEU A 872 -11.22 -21.72 -6.76
N ASP A 873 -9.92 -21.57 -6.97
CA ASP A 873 -9.24 -20.27 -6.89
C ASP A 873 -8.56 -19.94 -8.23
N VAL A 874 -9.00 -18.86 -8.85
CA VAL A 874 -8.44 -18.30 -10.10
C VAL A 874 -8.02 -16.83 -9.90
N SER A 875 -7.87 -16.41 -8.65
CA SER A 875 -7.51 -15.05 -8.30
C SER A 875 -6.15 -14.64 -8.88
N TYR A 876 -5.96 -13.35 -9.12
CA TYR A 876 -4.73 -12.80 -9.70
C TYR A 876 -4.35 -13.36 -11.09
N THR A 877 -5.31 -13.90 -11.84
CA THR A 877 -5.14 -14.25 -13.26
C THR A 877 -5.59 -13.11 -14.18
N CYS A 878 -5.28 -13.20 -15.48
CA CYS A 878 -5.73 -12.26 -16.50
C CYS A 878 -6.93 -12.78 -17.30
N VAL A 879 -7.68 -13.76 -16.76
CA VAL A 879 -8.80 -14.40 -17.45
C VAL A 879 -9.90 -13.37 -17.74
N ASN A 880 -10.25 -13.24 -19.03
CA ASN A 880 -11.18 -12.21 -19.49
C ASN A 880 -12.65 -12.62 -19.31
N GLN A 881 -12.96 -13.91 -19.44
CA GLN A 881 -14.32 -14.45 -19.29
C GLN A 881 -14.25 -15.83 -18.63
N LEU A 882 -15.23 -16.13 -17.77
CA LEU A 882 -15.38 -17.47 -17.20
C LEU A 882 -16.25 -18.34 -18.13
N PRO A 883 -15.93 -19.65 -18.24
CA PRO A 883 -16.74 -20.63 -18.95
C PRO A 883 -18.22 -20.60 -18.56
N VAL A 884 -19.13 -20.71 -19.53
CA VAL A 884 -20.57 -20.60 -19.27
C VAL A 884 -21.06 -21.78 -18.43
N GLY A 885 -20.50 -22.97 -18.68
CA GLY A 885 -20.77 -24.19 -17.91
C GLY A 885 -20.25 -24.14 -16.47
N LEU A 886 -19.40 -23.17 -16.10
CA LEU A 886 -18.89 -23.06 -14.72
C LEU A 886 -20.03 -22.90 -13.70
N TRP A 887 -21.14 -22.27 -14.11
CA TRP A 887 -22.33 -22.06 -13.29
C TRP A 887 -23.15 -23.34 -13.03
N GLU A 888 -22.81 -24.44 -13.71
CA GLU A 888 -23.40 -25.76 -13.50
C GLU A 888 -22.68 -26.61 -12.45
N LEU A 889 -21.56 -26.14 -11.91
CA LEU A 889 -20.81 -26.83 -10.86
C LEU A 889 -21.52 -26.77 -9.50
N LYS A 890 -22.60 -27.55 -9.34
CA LYS A 890 -23.49 -27.48 -8.17
C LYS A 890 -22.84 -27.86 -6.84
N LYS A 891 -21.66 -28.51 -6.83
CA LYS A 891 -20.92 -28.82 -5.59
C LYS A 891 -19.97 -27.70 -5.15
N LEU A 892 -19.81 -26.64 -5.95
CA LEU A 892 -18.88 -25.57 -5.64
C LEU A 892 -19.32 -24.80 -4.39
N ILE A 893 -18.43 -24.74 -3.39
CA ILE A 893 -18.66 -24.07 -2.10
C ILE A 893 -17.76 -22.84 -1.92
N HIS A 894 -16.60 -22.81 -2.60
CA HIS A 894 -15.62 -21.75 -2.52
C HIS A 894 -15.19 -21.35 -3.93
N LEU A 895 -15.36 -20.07 -4.26
CA LEU A 895 -14.93 -19.48 -5.52
C LEU A 895 -14.17 -18.18 -5.24
N ASN A 896 -12.90 -18.12 -5.63
CA ASN A 896 -12.08 -16.92 -5.47
C ASN A 896 -11.71 -16.32 -6.83
N LEU A 897 -12.24 -15.12 -7.10
CA LEU A 897 -12.03 -14.31 -8.31
C LEU A 897 -11.32 -12.99 -7.98
N GLU A 898 -10.67 -12.88 -6.81
CA GLU A 898 -10.02 -11.64 -6.40
C GLU A 898 -8.94 -11.19 -7.40
N HIS A 899 -8.85 -9.89 -7.65
CA HIS A 899 -7.84 -9.22 -8.44
C HIS A 899 -7.76 -9.63 -9.93
N MET A 900 -8.84 -10.17 -10.51
CA MET A 900 -8.95 -10.43 -11.95
C MET A 900 -9.42 -9.17 -12.70
N SER A 901 -8.55 -8.17 -12.84
CA SER A 901 -8.94 -6.83 -13.34
C SER A 901 -9.46 -6.78 -14.79
N ARG A 902 -9.24 -7.83 -15.58
CA ARG A 902 -9.74 -7.95 -16.96
C ARG A 902 -11.04 -8.74 -17.08
N LEU A 903 -11.47 -9.38 -15.99
CA LEU A 903 -12.65 -10.23 -16.00
C LEU A 903 -13.90 -9.41 -16.35
N GLY A 904 -14.66 -9.91 -17.32
CA GLY A 904 -15.94 -9.35 -17.73
C GLY A 904 -17.06 -9.67 -16.74
N SER A 905 -18.28 -9.73 -17.25
CA SER A 905 -19.49 -10.00 -16.46
C SER A 905 -19.50 -11.44 -15.91
N ILE A 906 -19.85 -11.60 -14.64
CA ILE A 906 -20.04 -12.91 -13.97
C ILE A 906 -21.51 -13.21 -13.68
N LEU A 907 -22.41 -12.68 -14.52
CA LEU A 907 -23.83 -13.01 -14.46
C LEU A 907 -24.04 -14.50 -14.73
N GLY A 908 -24.97 -15.11 -14.00
CA GLY A 908 -25.19 -16.56 -13.92
C GLY A 908 -24.71 -17.18 -12.59
N ILE A 909 -23.93 -16.44 -11.78
CA ILE A 909 -23.37 -16.92 -10.50
C ILE A 909 -24.44 -17.36 -9.51
N SER A 910 -25.64 -16.79 -9.57
CA SER A 910 -26.81 -17.20 -8.77
C SER A 910 -27.19 -18.69 -8.92
N SER A 911 -26.75 -19.34 -10.00
CA SER A 911 -26.96 -20.78 -10.24
C SER A 911 -26.13 -21.69 -9.32
N LEU A 912 -25.10 -21.14 -8.66
CA LEU A 912 -24.22 -21.83 -7.72
C LEU A 912 -24.79 -21.81 -6.30
N TRP A 913 -25.96 -22.41 -6.11
CA TRP A 913 -26.72 -22.36 -4.86
C TRP A 913 -25.99 -22.91 -3.60
N ASN A 914 -24.98 -23.78 -3.77
CA ASN A 914 -24.15 -24.27 -2.65
C ASN A 914 -22.97 -23.36 -2.30
N LEU A 915 -22.78 -22.25 -3.01
CA LEU A 915 -21.65 -21.36 -2.80
C LEU A 915 -21.72 -20.73 -1.41
N ARG A 916 -20.65 -20.91 -0.62
CA ARG A 916 -20.52 -20.39 0.74
C ARG A 916 -19.50 -19.27 0.86
N THR A 917 -18.41 -19.34 0.09
CA THR A 917 -17.36 -18.33 0.08
C THR A 917 -17.15 -17.83 -1.33
N LEU A 918 -17.20 -16.51 -1.51
CA LEU A 918 -17.02 -15.84 -2.78
C LEU A 918 -16.05 -14.65 -2.66
N GLY A 919 -14.96 -14.69 -3.42
CA GLY A 919 -13.99 -13.60 -3.51
C GLY A 919 -14.13 -12.77 -4.78
N LEU A 920 -14.37 -11.47 -4.67
CA LEU A 920 -14.62 -10.54 -5.79
C LEU A 920 -13.84 -9.22 -5.67
N ARG A 921 -12.87 -9.12 -4.75
CA ARG A 921 -12.03 -7.94 -4.60
C ARG A 921 -11.35 -7.59 -5.93
N GLY A 922 -11.17 -6.31 -6.25
CA GLY A 922 -10.52 -5.88 -7.48
C GLY A 922 -11.37 -6.01 -8.75
N LEU A 923 -12.62 -6.47 -8.63
CA LEU A 923 -13.61 -6.49 -9.72
C LEU A 923 -14.50 -5.25 -9.69
N VAL A 924 -15.03 -4.87 -10.86
CA VAL A 924 -16.04 -3.80 -10.97
C VAL A 924 -17.43 -4.42 -10.79
N LEU A 925 -18.12 -4.05 -9.71
CA LEU A 925 -19.46 -4.53 -9.43
C LEU A 925 -20.52 -3.63 -10.08
N ASP A 926 -21.48 -4.24 -10.80
CA ASP A 926 -22.70 -3.59 -11.26
C ASP A 926 -23.92 -4.04 -10.43
N MET A 927 -25.03 -3.31 -10.53
CA MET A 927 -26.25 -3.64 -9.76
C MET A 927 -26.88 -4.98 -10.15
N ARG A 928 -26.61 -5.49 -11.36
CA ARG A 928 -27.18 -6.76 -11.83
C ARG A 928 -26.51 -7.94 -11.12
N LEU A 929 -25.18 -7.89 -11.01
CA LEU A 929 -24.41 -8.86 -10.23
C LEU A 929 -24.82 -8.82 -8.75
N VAL A 930 -24.99 -7.62 -8.19
CA VAL A 930 -25.44 -7.47 -6.81
C VAL A 930 -26.78 -8.19 -6.57
N ASN A 931 -27.74 -8.05 -7.48
CA ASN A 931 -29.02 -8.75 -7.41
C ASN A 931 -28.86 -10.29 -7.49
N GLU A 932 -27.93 -10.79 -8.30
CA GLU A 932 -27.64 -12.24 -8.34
C GLU A 932 -27.02 -12.76 -7.04
N LEU A 933 -26.19 -11.95 -6.38
CA LEU A 933 -25.62 -12.31 -5.08
C LEU A 933 -26.70 -12.44 -3.99
N GLU A 934 -27.81 -11.71 -4.09
CA GLU A 934 -28.95 -11.85 -3.16
C GLU A 934 -29.64 -13.23 -3.27
N LEU A 935 -29.58 -13.86 -4.44
CA LEU A 935 -30.19 -15.17 -4.69
C LEU A 935 -29.36 -16.33 -4.09
N LEU A 936 -28.13 -16.06 -3.64
CA LEU A 936 -27.25 -17.06 -3.03
C LEU A 936 -27.51 -17.20 -1.52
N GLU A 937 -28.60 -17.90 -1.17
CA GLU A 937 -29.07 -18.03 0.23
C GLU A 937 -28.06 -18.70 1.19
N HIS A 938 -27.11 -19.48 0.67
CA HIS A 938 -26.10 -20.18 1.46
C HIS A 938 -24.75 -19.45 1.53
N LEU A 939 -24.65 -18.27 0.93
CA LEU A 939 -23.42 -17.48 0.91
C LEU A 939 -23.11 -16.95 2.32
N GLN A 940 -21.97 -17.39 2.88
CA GLN A 940 -21.51 -17.04 4.21
C GLN A 940 -20.45 -15.95 4.17
N VAL A 941 -19.52 -15.99 3.21
CA VAL A 941 -18.40 -15.06 3.10
C VAL A 941 -18.37 -14.43 1.72
N VAL A 942 -18.39 -13.11 1.66
CA VAL A 942 -18.14 -12.35 0.43
C VAL A 942 -17.00 -11.35 0.65
N THR A 943 -16.05 -11.28 -0.26
CA THR A 943 -15.05 -10.19 -0.29
C THR A 943 -15.25 -9.36 -1.54
N ILE A 944 -15.40 -8.05 -1.38
CA ILE A 944 -15.69 -7.11 -2.50
C ILE A 944 -14.85 -5.85 -2.34
N ASP A 945 -14.76 -5.06 -3.41
CA ASP A 945 -14.42 -3.64 -3.34
C ASP A 945 -15.69 -2.81 -3.53
N ILE A 946 -15.90 -1.80 -2.69
CA ILE A 946 -17.09 -0.95 -2.77
C ILE A 946 -16.68 0.39 -3.38
N SER A 947 -17.09 0.62 -4.62
CA SER A 947 -16.86 1.87 -5.35
C SER A 947 -18.07 2.83 -5.32
N SER A 948 -19.28 2.34 -5.00
CA SER A 948 -20.54 3.10 -4.98
C SER A 948 -21.45 2.74 -3.81
N ALA A 949 -22.18 3.73 -3.27
CA ALA A 949 -23.09 3.58 -2.13
C ALA A 949 -24.33 2.74 -2.47
N SER A 950 -24.71 2.72 -3.75
CA SER A 950 -25.83 1.92 -4.26
C SER A 950 -25.62 0.41 -4.11
N VAL A 951 -24.37 -0.04 -4.02
CA VAL A 951 -23.99 -1.46 -3.92
C VAL A 951 -24.00 -1.96 -2.46
N VAL A 952 -24.03 -1.05 -1.47
CA VAL A 952 -23.99 -1.42 -0.04
C VAL A 952 -25.36 -1.90 0.45
N LYS A 953 -26.45 -1.26 0.02
CA LYS A 953 -27.83 -1.55 0.47
C LYS A 953 -28.35 -2.96 0.11
N PRO A 954 -27.97 -3.59 -1.00
CA PRO A 954 -28.45 -4.94 -1.32
C PRO A 954 -27.49 -6.05 -0.83
N LEU A 955 -26.28 -5.75 -0.36
CA LEU A 955 -25.31 -6.77 0.08
C LEU A 955 -25.36 -7.09 1.60
N LEU A 956 -26.48 -6.78 2.26
CA LEU A 956 -26.61 -6.68 3.71
C LEU A 956 -26.71 -8.01 4.49
N TRP A 957 -26.52 -9.17 3.84
CA TRP A 957 -26.68 -10.51 4.45
C TRP A 957 -25.38 -11.30 4.71
N SER A 958 -24.21 -10.85 4.24
CA SER A 958 -22.92 -11.59 4.33
C SER A 958 -22.29 -11.58 5.75
N HIS A 959 -21.57 -12.65 6.12
CA HIS A 959 -20.89 -12.76 7.43
C HIS A 959 -19.54 -12.02 7.50
N ARG A 960 -18.97 -11.60 6.37
CA ARG A 960 -17.76 -10.77 6.30
C ARG A 960 -17.91 -9.72 5.19
N LEU A 961 -17.43 -8.50 5.45
CA LEU A 961 -17.43 -7.40 4.48
C LEU A 961 -16.02 -6.78 4.42
N SER A 962 -15.45 -6.70 3.23
CA SER A 962 -14.21 -5.96 2.97
C SER A 962 -14.54 -4.75 2.09
N ILE A 963 -13.92 -3.61 2.37
CA ILE A 963 -14.10 -2.33 1.69
C ILE A 963 -12.70 -1.76 1.42
N LYS A 964 -12.23 -1.74 0.18
CA LYS A 964 -10.94 -1.10 -0.16
C LYS A 964 -11.09 -0.10 -1.30
N ARG A 965 -10.30 0.99 -1.26
CA ARG A 965 -10.22 2.04 -2.29
C ARG A 965 -11.57 2.69 -2.63
N CYS A 966 -12.27 3.16 -1.61
CA CYS A 966 -13.58 3.78 -1.77
C CYS A 966 -13.50 5.32 -1.92
N GLY A 967 -14.14 5.85 -2.97
CA GLY A 967 -14.32 7.30 -3.19
C GLY A 967 -15.61 7.88 -2.60
N MET A 968 -16.41 7.07 -1.91
CA MET A 968 -17.67 7.52 -1.30
C MET A 968 -17.42 8.51 -0.17
N ARG A 969 -18.29 9.52 -0.07
CA ARG A 969 -18.28 10.49 1.03
C ARG A 969 -19.08 10.01 2.24
N GLU A 970 -20.09 9.18 2.03
CA GLU A 970 -21.02 8.70 3.06
C GLU A 970 -21.68 7.37 2.66
N ILE A 971 -22.09 6.58 3.66
CA ILE A 971 -22.94 5.38 3.50
C ILE A 971 -24.24 5.66 4.29
N GLU A 972 -25.32 6.01 3.58
CA GLU A 972 -26.64 6.26 4.19
C GLU A 972 -27.52 5.00 4.17
N ILE A 973 -28.06 4.64 5.33
CA ILE A 973 -29.13 3.62 5.46
C ILE A 973 -30.46 4.38 5.43
N GLU A 974 -31.18 4.31 4.32
CA GLU A 974 -32.46 5.01 4.16
C GLU A 974 -33.59 4.34 4.96
N LYS A 975 -34.45 5.19 5.52
CA LYS A 975 -35.70 4.83 6.20
C LYS A 975 -36.71 4.33 5.15
N THR A 976 -37.11 3.06 5.18
CA THR A 976 -38.30 2.63 4.42
C THR A 976 -39.55 3.18 5.12
N THR A 977 -39.92 4.42 4.83
CA THR A 977 -41.28 4.91 5.08
C THR A 977 -42.17 4.45 3.94
N SER A 978 -43.18 3.68 4.30
CA SER A 978 -44.22 3.08 3.49
C SER A 978 -44.88 4.04 2.49
N SER A 979 -44.85 3.68 1.19
CA SER A 979 -45.98 3.86 0.27
C SER A 979 -45.77 3.16 -1.08
N SER A 980 -46.00 1.84 -1.13
CA SER A 980 -46.86 1.16 -2.13
C SER A 980 -46.64 -0.37 -2.08
N SER A 981 -47.74 -1.10 -1.91
CA SER A 981 -47.92 -2.56 -1.75
C SER A 981 -47.07 -3.42 -2.70
N SER A 982 -46.49 -4.56 -2.32
CA SER A 982 -47.04 -5.65 -1.49
C SER A 982 -45.92 -6.61 -1.04
N SER A 983 -46.11 -7.25 0.12
CA SER A 983 -45.34 -8.38 0.74
C SER A 983 -44.15 -8.14 1.70
N TRP A 984 -43.93 -6.92 2.24
CA TRP A 984 -42.83 -6.68 3.21
C TRP A 984 -43.25 -6.28 4.63
N ASN A 985 -44.54 -6.32 4.97
CA ASN A 985 -45.06 -5.83 6.27
C ASN A 985 -44.84 -6.79 7.48
N LYS A 986 -43.73 -7.53 7.54
CA LYS A 986 -43.36 -8.34 8.73
C LYS A 986 -41.96 -8.09 9.29
N ILE A 987 -41.21 -7.10 8.81
CA ILE A 987 -39.85 -6.81 9.28
C ILE A 987 -39.81 -5.47 10.04
N HIS A 988 -40.54 -5.35 11.14
CA HIS A 988 -40.28 -4.29 12.12
C HIS A 988 -39.77 -4.97 13.39
N THR A 989 -38.43 -5.11 13.54
CA THR A 989 -37.64 -5.24 14.80
C THR A 989 -36.22 -5.85 14.68
N ALA A 990 -35.72 -6.25 13.50
CA ALA A 990 -34.40 -6.89 13.42
C ALA A 990 -33.24 -5.88 13.24
N PRO A 991 -32.10 -6.00 13.97
CA PRO A 991 -30.88 -5.27 13.62
C PRO A 991 -30.41 -5.69 12.22
N TYR A 992 -30.06 -4.72 11.37
CA TYR A 992 -29.40 -4.97 10.08
C TYR A 992 -28.05 -5.69 10.33
N PHE A 993 -27.36 -6.21 9.31
CA PHE A 993 -26.03 -6.85 9.44
C PHE A 993 -25.84 -7.88 10.57
N SER A 994 -26.88 -8.63 10.97
CA SER A 994 -26.82 -9.54 12.11
C SER A 994 -25.80 -10.68 11.94
N ASN A 995 -25.41 -11.02 10.71
CA ASN A 995 -24.38 -12.03 10.46
C ASN A 995 -22.96 -11.44 10.34
N LEU A 996 -22.81 -10.12 10.24
CA LEU A 996 -21.55 -9.47 9.95
C LEU A 996 -20.58 -9.56 11.15
N SER A 997 -19.51 -10.32 10.98
CA SER A 997 -18.53 -10.63 12.04
C SER A 997 -17.16 -9.98 11.82
N LYS A 998 -16.74 -9.75 10.57
CA LYS A 998 -15.45 -9.11 10.26
C LYS A 998 -15.62 -8.00 9.22
N VAL A 999 -15.03 -6.84 9.49
CA VAL A 999 -15.00 -5.67 8.61
C VAL A 999 -13.58 -5.21 8.36
N PHE A 1000 -13.21 -5.06 7.09
CA PHE A 1000 -11.91 -4.51 6.67
C PHE A 1000 -12.13 -3.27 5.82
N ILE A 1001 -11.53 -2.14 6.19
CA ILE A 1001 -11.61 -0.87 5.46
C ILE A 1001 -10.20 -0.40 5.14
N THR A 1002 -9.87 -0.14 3.88
CA THR A 1002 -8.50 0.25 3.50
C THR A 1002 -8.46 1.27 2.37
N LYS A 1003 -7.72 2.37 2.51
CA LYS A 1003 -7.57 3.43 1.49
C LYS A 1003 -8.91 4.06 1.07
N CYS A 1004 -9.86 4.21 2.00
CA CYS A 1004 -11.15 4.84 1.74
C CYS A 1004 -11.08 6.32 2.14
N HIS A 1005 -10.60 7.16 1.22
CA HIS A 1005 -10.27 8.54 1.56
C HIS A 1005 -11.48 9.47 1.69
N GLY A 1006 -12.64 9.13 1.12
CA GLY A 1006 -13.83 10.00 1.16
C GLY A 1006 -14.71 9.86 2.40
N LEU A 1007 -14.64 8.72 3.11
CA LEU A 1007 -15.52 8.45 4.25
C LEU A 1007 -15.13 9.31 5.45
N LYS A 1008 -16.10 10.04 6.02
CA LYS A 1008 -15.93 10.80 7.26
C LYS A 1008 -16.23 9.99 8.52
N ASP A 1009 -17.18 9.06 8.44
CA ASP A 1009 -17.54 8.17 9.54
C ASP A 1009 -17.98 6.77 9.06
N LEU A 1010 -18.15 5.85 10.02
CA LEU A 1010 -18.63 4.47 9.80
C LEU A 1010 -19.84 4.15 10.68
N THR A 1011 -20.74 5.12 10.89
CA THR A 1011 -21.86 5.03 11.85
C THR A 1011 -22.78 3.84 11.59
N TRP A 1012 -22.86 3.36 10.34
CA TRP A 1012 -23.58 2.14 9.97
C TRP A 1012 -23.13 0.88 10.74
N LEU A 1013 -21.92 0.87 11.31
CA LEU A 1013 -21.43 -0.21 12.17
C LEU A 1013 -22.25 -0.36 13.47
N LEU A 1014 -23.03 0.66 13.88
CA LEU A 1014 -24.01 0.53 14.97
C LEU A 1014 -24.97 -0.63 14.73
N PHE A 1015 -25.30 -0.86 13.47
CA PHE A 1015 -26.20 -1.92 13.08
C PHE A 1015 -25.48 -3.24 12.88
N ALA A 1016 -24.22 -3.46 13.29
CA ALA A 1016 -23.53 -4.75 13.17
C ALA A 1016 -23.33 -5.41 14.55
N PRO A 1017 -24.37 -6.02 15.15
CA PRO A 1017 -24.33 -6.47 16.56
C PRO A 1017 -23.37 -7.63 16.82
N ASN A 1018 -23.02 -8.40 15.79
CA ASN A 1018 -22.14 -9.56 15.87
C ASN A 1018 -20.71 -9.29 15.37
N LEU A 1019 -20.34 -8.02 15.17
CA LEU A 1019 -19.02 -7.63 14.73
C LEU A 1019 -17.95 -8.04 15.76
N ALA A 1020 -17.08 -8.97 15.38
CA ALA A 1020 -15.98 -9.52 16.17
C ALA A 1020 -14.61 -8.95 15.76
N PHE A 1021 -14.43 -8.52 14.52
CA PHE A 1021 -13.17 -7.98 14.02
C PHE A 1021 -13.39 -6.72 13.18
N LEU A 1022 -12.70 -5.63 13.51
CA LEU A 1022 -12.71 -4.39 12.73
C LEU A 1022 -11.28 -3.95 12.43
N GLN A 1023 -10.95 -3.83 11.15
CA GLN A 1023 -9.69 -3.24 10.70
C GLN A 1023 -9.95 -2.05 9.78
N VAL A 1024 -9.37 -0.89 10.08
CA VAL A 1024 -9.47 0.32 9.28
C VAL A 1024 -8.07 0.88 9.04
N SER A 1025 -7.68 1.06 7.78
CA SER A 1025 -6.35 1.54 7.44
C SER A 1025 -6.28 2.52 6.28
N PHE A 1026 -5.32 3.45 6.33
CA PHE A 1026 -5.03 4.41 5.24
C PHE A 1026 -6.23 5.29 4.80
N SER A 1027 -7.24 5.52 5.65
CA SER A 1027 -8.38 6.40 5.37
C SER A 1027 -8.13 7.79 5.99
N ARG A 1028 -7.85 8.78 5.15
CA ARG A 1028 -7.28 10.08 5.60
C ARG A 1028 -8.32 11.08 6.12
N GLN A 1029 -9.56 11.05 5.63
CA GLN A 1029 -10.65 11.96 6.03
C GLN A 1029 -11.60 11.35 7.06
N LEU A 1030 -11.35 10.12 7.50
CA LEU A 1030 -12.18 9.47 8.51
C LEU A 1030 -11.94 10.14 9.86
N GLU A 1031 -12.95 10.81 10.39
CA GLU A 1031 -12.92 11.61 11.63
C GLU A 1031 -13.46 10.81 12.82
N ASP A 1032 -14.54 10.05 12.63
CA ASP A 1032 -15.14 9.20 13.66
C ASP A 1032 -15.30 7.75 13.17
N ILE A 1033 -15.16 6.74 14.04
CA ILE A 1033 -15.66 5.39 13.69
C ILE A 1033 -17.19 5.38 13.76
N ILE A 1034 -17.78 5.84 14.86
CA ILE A 1034 -19.23 6.07 14.96
C ILE A 1034 -19.42 7.55 15.32
N ASN A 1035 -20.14 8.29 14.47
CA ASN A 1035 -20.40 9.70 14.68
C ASN A 1035 -21.62 9.92 15.60
N GLN A 1036 -21.49 10.84 16.55
CA GLN A 1036 -22.48 11.08 17.60
C GLN A 1036 -23.80 11.64 17.06
N GLU A 1037 -23.73 12.65 16.19
CA GLU A 1037 -24.92 13.32 15.66
C GLU A 1037 -25.73 12.37 14.78
N LYS A 1038 -25.04 11.59 13.94
CA LYS A 1038 -25.66 10.56 13.09
C LYS A 1038 -26.21 9.38 13.87
N ALA A 1039 -25.60 9.01 14.99
CA ALA A 1039 -26.16 7.98 15.86
C ALA A 1039 -27.41 8.48 16.60
N ALA A 1040 -27.43 9.74 17.02
CA ALA A 1040 -28.55 10.34 17.73
C ALA A 1040 -29.80 10.51 16.85
N SER A 1041 -29.64 10.60 15.52
CA SER A 1041 -30.74 10.70 14.57
C SER A 1041 -31.44 9.35 14.27
N VAL A 1042 -30.90 8.24 14.77
CA VAL A 1042 -31.45 6.88 14.57
C VAL A 1042 -32.42 6.51 15.70
N GLU A 1043 -33.66 6.17 15.35
CA GLU A 1043 -34.67 5.64 16.29
C GLU A 1043 -34.15 4.37 16.99
N ASN A 1044 -34.28 4.30 18.32
CA ASN A 1044 -33.76 3.23 19.18
C ASN A 1044 -32.22 3.10 19.26
N ALA A 1045 -31.42 4.01 18.69
CA ALA A 1045 -29.95 3.96 18.82
C ALA A 1045 -29.46 4.02 20.28
N ALA A 1046 -30.19 4.70 21.16
CA ALA A 1046 -29.90 4.74 22.60
C ALA A 1046 -29.94 3.36 23.29
N THR A 1047 -30.59 2.36 22.68
CA THR A 1047 -30.63 0.97 23.19
C THR A 1047 -29.56 0.06 22.58
N ILE A 1048 -28.88 0.51 21.52
CA ILE A 1048 -27.85 -0.26 20.82
C ILE A 1048 -26.51 0.02 21.50
N VAL A 1049 -25.92 -1.01 22.11
CA VAL A 1049 -24.54 -0.96 22.59
C VAL A 1049 -23.61 -1.42 21.45
N PRO A 1050 -22.85 -0.52 20.79
CA PRO A 1050 -21.95 -0.91 19.72
C PRO A 1050 -20.82 -1.81 20.24
N PHE A 1051 -20.26 -2.60 19.32
CA PHE A 1051 -19.06 -3.41 19.56
C PHE A 1051 -19.17 -4.41 20.72
N ARG A 1052 -20.39 -4.86 21.06
CA ARG A 1052 -20.63 -5.82 22.15
C ARG A 1052 -19.88 -7.13 21.98
N ARG A 1053 -19.68 -7.61 20.74
CA ARG A 1053 -18.94 -8.83 20.41
C ARG A 1053 -17.55 -8.59 19.84
N LEU A 1054 -17.09 -7.33 19.79
CA LEU A 1054 -15.81 -6.98 19.17
C LEU A 1054 -14.66 -7.58 19.98
N GLU A 1055 -13.85 -8.41 19.33
CA GLU A 1055 -12.67 -9.04 19.89
C GLU A 1055 -11.38 -8.32 19.50
N THR A 1056 -11.30 -7.83 18.25
CA THR A 1056 -10.10 -7.16 17.73
C THR A 1056 -10.44 -5.88 16.99
N LEU A 1057 -9.77 -4.80 17.38
CA LEU A 1057 -9.83 -3.49 16.73
C LEU A 1057 -8.44 -3.08 16.22
N HIS A 1058 -8.30 -2.88 14.92
CA HIS A 1058 -7.05 -2.49 14.28
C HIS A 1058 -7.24 -1.18 13.50
N LEU A 1059 -6.53 -0.13 13.92
CA LEU A 1059 -6.56 1.19 13.32
C LEU A 1059 -5.13 1.57 12.88
N SER A 1060 -4.90 1.81 11.59
CA SER A 1060 -3.56 2.15 11.07
C SER A 1060 -3.57 3.28 10.04
N ALA A 1061 -2.69 4.26 10.17
CA ALA A 1061 -2.53 5.38 9.25
C ALA A 1061 -3.81 6.20 8.99
N LEU A 1062 -4.62 6.42 10.04
CA LEU A 1062 -5.86 7.21 10.00
C LEU A 1062 -5.59 8.63 10.51
N ARG A 1063 -5.08 9.50 9.63
CA ARG A 1063 -4.62 10.85 10.00
C ARG A 1063 -5.74 11.80 10.48
N GLY A 1064 -6.97 11.57 10.02
CA GLY A 1064 -8.14 12.37 10.38
C GLY A 1064 -8.84 11.90 11.66
N LEU A 1065 -8.58 10.67 12.13
CA LEU A 1065 -9.43 10.02 13.12
C LEU A 1065 -9.27 10.69 14.49
N GLU A 1066 -10.35 11.26 15.00
CA GLU A 1066 -10.42 11.96 16.29
C GLU A 1066 -11.06 11.07 17.36
N ARG A 1067 -12.08 10.28 17.02
CA ARG A 1067 -12.82 9.44 17.99
C ARG A 1067 -13.21 8.08 17.43
N ILE A 1068 -13.28 7.08 18.31
CA ILE A 1068 -13.89 5.76 18.01
C ILE A 1068 -15.38 5.78 18.41
N TYR A 1069 -15.65 6.25 19.63
CA TYR A 1069 -16.99 6.42 20.20
C TYR A 1069 -16.94 7.55 21.24
N TRP A 1070 -18.03 8.29 21.46
CA TRP A 1070 -18.05 9.47 22.35
C TRP A 1070 -18.14 9.13 23.85
N ASN A 1071 -18.61 7.93 24.20
CA ASN A 1071 -18.70 7.44 25.59
C ASN A 1071 -17.76 6.25 25.81
N ALA A 1072 -17.47 5.92 27.08
CA ALA A 1072 -16.82 4.66 27.41
C ALA A 1072 -17.70 3.46 27.01
N LEU A 1073 -17.09 2.38 26.52
CA LEU A 1073 -17.78 1.17 26.09
C LEU A 1073 -17.38 -0.04 26.95
N PRO A 1074 -18.33 -0.93 27.26
CA PRO A 1074 -18.06 -2.08 28.13
C PRO A 1074 -17.14 -3.13 27.48
N PHE A 1075 -17.12 -3.24 26.14
CA PHE A 1075 -16.24 -4.14 25.38
C PHE A 1075 -16.04 -5.55 25.99
N PRO A 1076 -17.13 -6.32 26.22
CA PRO A 1076 -17.03 -7.52 27.05
C PRO A 1076 -16.19 -8.64 26.41
N CYS A 1077 -15.99 -8.63 25.08
CA CYS A 1077 -15.24 -9.66 24.34
C CYS A 1077 -13.88 -9.17 23.82
N LEU A 1078 -13.50 -7.90 24.06
CA LEU A 1078 -12.33 -7.29 23.42
C LEU A 1078 -11.02 -7.86 23.97
N LYS A 1079 -10.17 -8.32 23.07
CA LYS A 1079 -8.87 -8.96 23.35
C LYS A 1079 -7.70 -8.13 22.86
N VAL A 1080 -7.84 -7.44 21.72
CA VAL A 1080 -6.74 -6.68 21.10
C VAL A 1080 -7.21 -5.33 20.56
N ILE A 1081 -6.47 -4.28 20.90
CA ILE A 1081 -6.51 -2.98 20.21
C ILE A 1081 -5.12 -2.74 19.60
N HIS A 1082 -5.06 -2.43 18.30
CA HIS A 1082 -3.85 -1.99 17.62
C HIS A 1082 -4.04 -0.59 17.04
N VAL A 1083 -3.17 0.36 17.40
CA VAL A 1083 -3.19 1.73 16.87
C VAL A 1083 -1.81 2.12 16.33
N GLU A 1084 -1.74 2.46 15.05
CA GLU A 1084 -0.50 2.91 14.39
C GLU A 1084 -0.78 4.16 13.56
N LYS A 1085 0.03 5.22 13.65
CA LYS A 1085 -0.06 6.42 12.79
C LYS A 1085 -1.45 7.09 12.79
N CYS A 1086 -2.13 7.10 13.94
CA CYS A 1086 -3.44 7.74 14.18
C CYS A 1086 -3.30 8.98 15.07
N TRP A 1087 -2.59 10.01 14.60
CA TRP A 1087 -2.07 11.08 15.47
C TRP A 1087 -3.12 12.01 16.10
N LYS A 1088 -4.34 12.07 15.55
CA LYS A 1088 -5.45 12.87 16.08
C LYS A 1088 -6.29 12.14 17.14
N LEU A 1089 -6.18 10.81 17.23
CA LEU A 1089 -6.96 10.00 18.16
C LEU A 1089 -6.37 10.18 19.56
N ARG A 1090 -6.96 11.05 20.38
CA ARG A 1090 -6.44 11.35 21.73
C ARG A 1090 -7.07 10.55 22.85
N LYS A 1091 -8.20 9.89 22.62
CA LYS A 1091 -8.95 9.17 23.65
C LYS A 1091 -9.46 7.83 23.11
N LEU A 1092 -9.40 6.79 23.94
CA LEU A 1092 -10.04 5.50 23.67
C LEU A 1092 -11.36 5.39 24.45
N PRO A 1093 -12.39 4.73 23.91
CA PRO A 1093 -13.67 4.54 24.61
C PRO A 1093 -13.57 3.42 25.65
N LEU A 1094 -12.64 3.56 26.59
CA LEU A 1094 -12.35 2.62 27.68
C LEU A 1094 -12.56 3.29 29.05
N ASP A 1095 -13.17 2.58 29.98
CA ASP A 1095 -13.21 2.90 31.41
C ASP A 1095 -12.61 1.76 32.25
N SER A 1096 -12.58 1.95 33.56
CA SER A 1096 -12.03 0.98 34.52
C SER A 1096 -12.76 -0.36 34.54
N ASN A 1097 -13.94 -0.49 33.90
CA ASN A 1097 -14.75 -1.71 33.78
C ASN A 1097 -14.72 -2.33 32.37
N SER A 1098 -14.24 -1.62 31.35
CA SER A 1098 -14.13 -2.14 29.97
C SER A 1098 -13.33 -3.46 29.92
N GLY A 1099 -13.77 -4.45 29.15
CA GLY A 1099 -13.02 -5.70 28.95
C GLY A 1099 -12.92 -6.60 30.20
N ALA A 1100 -13.83 -6.48 31.17
CA ALA A 1100 -13.84 -7.31 32.39
C ALA A 1100 -14.19 -8.81 32.17
N GLY A 1101 -14.41 -9.25 30.92
CA GLY A 1101 -14.88 -10.58 30.55
C GLY A 1101 -13.88 -11.75 30.62
N GLY A 1102 -12.69 -11.56 31.24
CA GLY A 1102 -11.84 -12.68 31.66
C GLY A 1102 -10.58 -13.01 30.82
N LYS A 1103 -10.09 -12.10 29.97
CA LYS A 1103 -8.75 -12.21 29.35
C LYS A 1103 -8.03 -10.86 29.39
N GLU A 1104 -6.71 -10.87 29.53
CA GLU A 1104 -5.90 -9.65 29.52
C GLU A 1104 -5.99 -8.96 28.14
N LEU A 1105 -6.62 -7.78 28.08
CA LEU A 1105 -6.70 -6.96 26.87
C LEU A 1105 -5.30 -6.52 26.46
N VAL A 1106 -4.87 -6.73 25.23
CA VAL A 1106 -3.57 -6.23 24.73
C VAL A 1106 -3.78 -4.94 23.94
N LEU A 1107 -3.14 -3.85 24.39
CA LEU A 1107 -3.11 -2.58 23.66
C LEU A 1107 -1.75 -2.42 22.99
N SER A 1108 -1.70 -2.59 21.68
CA SER A 1108 -0.47 -2.46 20.90
C SER A 1108 -0.45 -1.14 20.12
N TYR A 1109 0.72 -0.49 20.06
CA TYR A 1109 0.86 0.80 19.40
C TYR A 1109 2.20 0.96 18.69
N GLY A 1110 2.19 1.68 17.55
CA GLY A 1110 3.39 1.95 16.76
C GLY A 1110 4.20 3.17 17.20
N ASP A 1111 3.52 4.23 17.66
CA ASP A 1111 4.13 5.54 17.92
C ASP A 1111 4.26 5.83 19.43
N ARG A 1112 5.50 5.99 19.94
CA ARG A 1112 5.73 6.27 21.37
C ARG A 1112 5.14 7.61 21.84
N GLU A 1113 5.20 8.64 21.00
CA GLU A 1113 4.59 9.93 21.35
C GLU A 1113 3.06 9.86 21.47
N TRP A 1114 2.43 8.91 20.79
CA TRP A 1114 0.97 8.80 20.82
C TRP A 1114 0.48 8.32 22.19
N ILE A 1115 1.12 7.30 22.76
CA ILE A 1115 0.72 6.77 24.08
C ILE A 1115 0.95 7.80 25.20
N GLU A 1116 1.96 8.65 25.08
CA GLU A 1116 2.24 9.75 26.03
C GLU A 1116 1.18 10.85 25.98
N LYS A 1117 0.59 11.09 24.80
CA LYS A 1117 -0.46 12.09 24.55
C LYS A 1117 -1.88 11.53 24.69
N LEU A 1118 -2.02 10.26 25.10
CA LEU A 1118 -3.32 9.60 25.24
C LEU A 1118 -4.03 10.04 26.54
N GLU A 1119 -5.24 10.56 26.38
CA GLU A 1119 -6.14 10.95 27.47
C GLU A 1119 -6.96 9.73 27.92
N TRP A 1120 -6.94 9.47 29.23
CA TRP A 1120 -7.67 8.37 29.87
C TRP A 1120 -8.92 8.89 30.57
N GLU A 1121 -9.97 8.07 30.66
CA GLU A 1121 -11.24 8.45 31.31
C GLU A 1121 -11.05 8.87 32.77
N ASP A 1122 -10.27 8.08 33.51
CA ASP A 1122 -9.89 8.36 34.90
C ASP A 1122 -8.54 7.70 35.23
N GLN A 1123 -8.02 8.00 36.43
CA GLN A 1123 -6.74 7.45 36.89
C GLN A 1123 -6.78 5.92 37.07
N ALA A 1124 -7.92 5.33 37.41
CA ALA A 1124 -8.06 3.89 37.58
C ALA A 1124 -7.94 3.15 36.22
N THR A 1125 -8.55 3.71 35.18
CA THR A 1125 -8.49 3.26 33.79
C THR A 1125 -7.05 3.32 33.29
N ARG A 1126 -6.38 4.45 33.54
CA ARG A 1126 -4.96 4.65 33.19
C ARG A 1126 -4.07 3.55 33.79
N VAL A 1127 -4.19 3.29 35.09
CA VAL A 1127 -3.39 2.29 35.81
C VAL A 1127 -3.66 0.89 35.29
N ARG A 1128 -4.93 0.55 35.04
CA ARG A 1128 -5.33 -0.79 34.57
C ARG A 1128 -4.76 -1.14 33.19
N PHE A 1129 -4.76 -0.21 32.25
CA PHE A 1129 -4.40 -0.52 30.86
C PHE A 1129 -2.96 -0.18 30.49
N LEU A 1130 -2.27 0.68 31.24
CA LEU A 1130 -0.85 0.98 31.03
C LEU A 1130 0.04 -0.27 31.09
N THR A 1131 -0.25 -1.21 31.99
CA THR A 1131 0.50 -2.47 32.12
C THR A 1131 0.29 -3.41 30.94
N SER A 1132 -0.84 -3.25 30.24
CA SER A 1132 -1.23 -4.04 29.08
C SER A 1132 -0.78 -3.44 27.74
N CYS A 1133 -0.12 -2.27 27.78
CA CYS A 1133 0.46 -1.62 26.62
C CYS A 1133 1.70 -2.36 26.10
N ARG A 1134 1.79 -2.58 24.78
CA ARG A 1134 2.93 -3.20 24.09
C ARG A 1134 3.35 -2.34 22.90
N TRP A 1135 4.59 -1.86 22.91
CA TRP A 1135 5.14 -1.13 21.77
C TRP A 1135 5.46 -2.09 20.62
N HIS A 1136 5.07 -1.75 19.39
CA HIS A 1136 5.26 -2.58 18.20
C HIS A 1136 6.05 -1.81 17.12
N TRP A 1137 7.31 -2.21 16.87
CA TRP A 1137 8.17 -1.62 15.84
C TRP A 1137 7.97 -2.33 14.49
N ARG A 1138 7.48 -1.61 13.47
CA ARG A 1138 7.53 -2.04 12.06
C ARG A 1138 8.46 -1.12 11.28
N ALA A 1139 9.58 -1.67 10.81
CA ALA A 1139 10.30 -1.13 9.67
C ALA A 1139 9.46 -1.40 8.40
N THR A 1140 8.77 -0.38 7.90
CA THR A 1140 8.21 -0.38 6.54
C THR A 1140 9.16 0.40 5.64
N GLN A 1141 9.95 -0.32 4.83
CA GLN A 1141 10.40 0.12 3.51
C GLN A 1141 9.70 -0.75 2.47
#